data_AF-A0A8C1BD24-F1
#
_entry.id   AF-A0A8C1BD24-F1
#
_cell.length_a   1.000
_cell.length_b   1.000
_cell.length_c   1.000
_cell.angle_alpha   90.00
_cell.angle_beta   90.00
_cell.angle_gamma   90.00
#
_symmetry.space_group_name_H-M   'P 1'
#
loop_
_entity.id
_entity.type
_entity.pdbx_description
1 polymer ?
#
loop_
_entity_poly.entity_id
_entity_poly.type
_entity_poly.pdbx_seq_one_letter_code
_entity_poly.pdbx_strand_id
1 'polypeptide(L)'
;STGSFCASSVCGTSGAFRELFEACRNGDVSRVKRLVDSVNVNAKDMAGRKSTPLHFAAGFGRKDVVEHLLQTGANVHTRDDGGLIPLHNACSFGHAEVVSLLLCQGADPNARDNWNYTPLHEAAIKGKIDVCIVLLQHGADPNIRNTDGKSALDLADPSAKAVLTGEYKKDELLEAARSGNEEKLMALLTPLNVNCHASDGRKSTPLHLAAGYNRVRIVQLLLQHGADVHAKDKGGLVPLHNACSYGHYEVTELLLKHGACVNAMDLWQFTPLHEAASKNRVEVCSLLLSHGADPTLVNCHGKSAVDMAPTPELKERLTYEFKGHSLLQAAREADMTKVKKTLALEIINFKHPQTQETALHCAVTSPHPKRKQVTELLLRKGANVNEKNKDFMTPLHVAAERAHNDIMEVLQKHGAKMNAVDTLGQTALHRAALAGHLQTCRLLLSYGADPTIVSLQGFTAAQMGNEAVQQILNENIPVRNSDVDYRLLEAAKAGDLDTVKQLCSPQNVNCRDLEGRHSTPLHFAAGYNRVAVVEYLLHHGADVHAKDKGGLVPLHNACSYGHYEVAELLVRHGASVNVADLWKFTPLHEAAAKGKYEICKLLLKHGADPTKKNRDGNTPLDMVKEGDTDIQDLLRGDAALLDAAKKGCLARVQKLCSLENINCRDTQGRNSTPLHLAAGYNNLEVAEYLLEHGADVNAQDKGGLIPLHNAASYGHVDIAALLIKYNTCVNATDKWAFTPLHEAAQKGRTQLCALLLAHGADPTMKNQEGQTPLDLATADDIRALLIDAMPPEALPSCFKPQATVVSASVISPTSTPSCLSAASSIDNLAGPLTELVVPGASGPADGATASERKEGESDQFLKSLGLEHLRDIFEREQITLDVLADMGHEELKEIGINAYGHRHKLIKGIERLLGGQQGANPYLTFHCASQGTVLIDLAPDDKEFQSVEEELQSTIREHRDGGNAGGVFSRYNILKIQKVVNKKLRERYAHRQKEIADENHNHHNERMLFHGSPFINAIIHKGFDERHAYIGGMFGAGIYFAENSSKSNQYVYGIGGGTGCPTHKDRSCYICHRQMLFCRVTLGKSFLQFSAMKMAHAPPGHHSVIGRPSVNGLAYAEYVIYRGEQAFPEYLITYQIIKPDKTSTHP
;
A
#
# COMPACT_ATOMS: atom_id res chain seq x y z
N SER A 1 -35.50 20.49 -60.17
CA SER A 1 -35.78 20.30 -61.61
C SER A 1 -36.35 18.92 -61.84
N THR A 2 -37.10 18.70 -62.92
CA THR A 2 -37.75 17.42 -63.26
C THR A 2 -36.76 16.34 -63.71
N GLY A 3 -37.10 15.05 -63.51
CA GLY A 3 -36.26 13.93 -63.94
C GLY A 3 -36.75 12.54 -63.50
N SER A 4 -38.02 12.21 -63.74
CA SER A 4 -38.55 10.85 -63.53
C SER A 4 -38.41 10.01 -64.80
N PHE A 5 -38.13 8.70 -64.66
CA PHE A 5 -38.13 7.74 -65.77
C PHE A 5 -38.83 6.43 -65.38
N CYS A 6 -39.34 5.72 -66.37
CA CYS A 6 -40.39 4.71 -66.18
C CYS A 6 -39.96 3.35 -65.62
N ALA A 7 -40.94 2.74 -64.95
CA ALA A 7 -40.98 1.38 -64.44
C ALA A 7 -40.63 0.27 -65.46
N SER A 8 -40.10 -0.84 -64.94
CA SER A 8 -40.73 -2.18 -65.11
C SER A 8 -39.97 -3.31 -64.36
N SER A 9 -40.61 -3.95 -63.37
CA SER A 9 -40.54 -5.41 -63.09
C SER A 9 -41.20 -5.78 -61.74
N VAL A 10 -42.49 -6.10 -61.73
CA VAL A 10 -43.19 -6.58 -60.51
C VAL A 10 -43.15 -8.11 -60.48
N CYS A 11 -42.13 -8.69 -59.81
CA CYS A 11 -42.16 -10.12 -59.44
C CYS A 11 -41.18 -10.54 -58.32
N GLY A 12 -40.09 -9.81 -58.06
CA GLY A 12 -39.02 -10.28 -57.17
C GLY A 12 -39.17 -9.97 -55.67
N THR A 13 -40.03 -9.02 -55.27
CA THR A 13 -40.00 -8.41 -53.93
C THR A 13 -40.48 -9.31 -52.79
N SER A 14 -41.41 -10.24 -53.04
CA SER A 14 -42.00 -11.06 -51.97
C SER A 14 -41.02 -12.06 -51.34
N GLY A 15 -39.95 -12.44 -52.03
CA GLY A 15 -38.91 -13.34 -51.50
C GLY A 15 -38.04 -12.62 -50.46
N ALA A 16 -37.46 -11.49 -50.85
CA ALA A 16 -36.51 -10.73 -50.02
C ALA A 16 -37.07 -10.34 -48.64
N PHE A 17 -38.34 -9.91 -48.56
CA PHE A 17 -38.99 -9.63 -47.27
C PHE A 17 -39.09 -10.89 -46.40
N ARG A 18 -39.56 -12.01 -46.96
CA ARG A 18 -39.66 -13.29 -46.24
C ARG A 18 -38.29 -13.75 -45.74
N GLU A 19 -37.25 -13.58 -46.55
CA GLU A 19 -35.87 -13.89 -46.18
C GLU A 19 -35.32 -12.99 -45.07
N LEU A 20 -35.68 -11.70 -45.04
CA LEU A 20 -35.32 -10.78 -43.95
C LEU A 20 -36.00 -11.19 -42.63
N PHE A 21 -37.31 -11.44 -42.63
CA PHE A 21 -38.03 -11.89 -41.43
C PHE A 21 -37.51 -13.23 -40.89
N GLU A 22 -37.16 -14.18 -41.77
CA GLU A 22 -36.52 -15.44 -41.39
C GLU A 22 -35.11 -15.23 -40.80
N ALA A 23 -34.29 -14.35 -41.39
CA ALA A 23 -32.98 -14.01 -40.85
C ALA A 23 -33.08 -13.40 -39.44
N CYS A 24 -34.06 -12.51 -39.24
CA CYS A 24 -34.35 -11.91 -37.93
C CYS A 24 -34.88 -12.91 -36.89
N ARG A 25 -35.65 -13.94 -37.30
CA ARG A 25 -36.03 -15.06 -36.42
C ARG A 25 -34.83 -15.93 -36.06
N ASN A 26 -33.98 -16.24 -37.04
CA ASN A 26 -32.88 -17.20 -36.87
C ASN A 26 -31.65 -16.59 -36.17
N GLY A 27 -31.49 -15.26 -36.21
CA GLY A 27 -30.33 -14.58 -35.63
C GLY A 27 -29.16 -14.41 -36.61
N ASP A 28 -29.38 -14.57 -37.92
CA ASP A 28 -28.33 -14.44 -38.93
C ASP A 28 -28.02 -12.95 -39.20
N VAL A 29 -27.23 -12.35 -38.32
CA VAL A 29 -26.77 -10.95 -38.40
C VAL A 29 -26.13 -10.64 -39.76
N SER A 30 -25.41 -11.59 -40.35
CA SER A 30 -24.72 -11.42 -41.63
C SER A 30 -25.69 -11.35 -42.81
N ARG A 31 -26.76 -12.15 -42.79
CA ARG A 31 -27.84 -12.09 -43.77
C ARG A 31 -28.75 -10.88 -43.55
N VAL A 32 -29.06 -10.50 -42.30
CA VAL A 32 -29.79 -9.24 -42.01
C VAL A 32 -29.00 -8.05 -42.55
N LYS A 33 -27.69 -7.94 -42.27
CA LYS A 33 -26.80 -6.86 -42.78
C LYS A 33 -26.73 -6.73 -44.31
N ARG A 34 -27.13 -7.75 -45.07
CA ARG A 34 -27.22 -7.72 -46.54
C ARG A 34 -28.63 -7.47 -47.07
N LEU A 35 -29.66 -7.69 -46.25
CA LEU A 35 -31.07 -7.61 -46.64
C LEU A 35 -31.78 -6.38 -46.07
N VAL A 36 -31.27 -5.77 -44.99
CA VAL A 36 -31.89 -4.59 -44.37
C VAL A 36 -31.40 -3.29 -44.99
N ASP A 37 -32.33 -2.36 -45.22
CA ASP A 37 -32.06 -0.99 -45.67
C ASP A 37 -33.01 0.01 -44.98
N SER A 38 -32.78 1.31 -45.18
CA SER A 38 -33.57 2.39 -44.56
C SER A 38 -35.04 2.46 -45.03
N VAL A 39 -35.41 1.75 -46.09
CA VAL A 39 -36.79 1.65 -46.61
C VAL A 39 -37.50 0.43 -45.99
N ASN A 40 -36.78 -0.68 -45.81
CA ASN A 40 -37.35 -1.97 -45.43
C ASN A 40 -37.24 -2.31 -43.92
N VAL A 41 -36.37 -1.63 -43.17
CA VAL A 41 -36.13 -1.87 -41.72
C VAL A 41 -37.41 -1.81 -40.86
N ASN A 42 -38.39 -0.99 -41.24
CA ASN A 42 -39.69 -0.83 -40.59
C ASN A 42 -40.85 -1.47 -41.37
N ALA A 43 -40.58 -2.29 -42.38
CA ALA A 43 -41.62 -3.01 -43.12
C ALA A 43 -42.43 -3.94 -42.21
N LYS A 44 -43.68 -4.18 -42.58
CA LYS A 44 -44.63 -5.01 -41.81
C LYS A 44 -44.93 -6.31 -42.54
N ASP A 45 -45.01 -7.41 -41.79
CA ASP A 45 -45.26 -8.72 -42.39
C ASP A 45 -46.71 -8.82 -42.94
N MET A 46 -46.86 -9.43 -44.13
CA MET A 46 -48.15 -9.50 -44.83
C MET A 46 -48.99 -10.73 -44.50
N ALA A 47 -48.44 -11.68 -43.73
CA ALA A 47 -49.05 -12.99 -43.46
C ALA A 47 -49.38 -13.24 -41.97
N GLY A 48 -48.93 -12.37 -41.07
CA GLY A 48 -49.17 -12.42 -39.63
C GLY A 48 -49.83 -11.13 -39.12
N ARG A 49 -49.35 -10.62 -37.98
CA ARG A 49 -49.98 -9.51 -37.24
C ARG A 49 -49.54 -8.12 -37.72
N LYS A 50 -48.92 -7.99 -38.90
CA LYS A 50 -48.24 -6.77 -39.38
C LYS A 50 -47.13 -6.29 -38.42
N SER A 51 -46.37 -7.25 -37.91
CA SER A 51 -45.20 -7.05 -37.06
C SER A 51 -43.96 -6.73 -37.93
N THR A 52 -43.00 -5.96 -37.40
CA THR A 52 -41.77 -5.53 -38.11
C THR A 52 -40.58 -6.47 -37.87
N PRO A 53 -39.47 -6.40 -38.65
CA PRO A 53 -38.26 -7.18 -38.39
C PRO A 53 -37.78 -7.10 -36.93
N LEU A 54 -37.92 -5.92 -36.31
CA LEU A 54 -37.61 -5.69 -34.90
C LEU A 54 -38.51 -6.50 -33.94
N HIS A 55 -39.81 -6.66 -34.22
CA HIS A 55 -40.72 -7.50 -33.43
C HIS A 55 -40.32 -8.98 -33.46
N PHE A 56 -39.82 -9.47 -34.60
CA PHE A 56 -39.34 -10.84 -34.75
C PHE A 56 -38.01 -11.03 -34.04
N ALA A 57 -37.02 -10.18 -34.32
CA ALA A 57 -35.71 -10.24 -33.65
C ALA A 57 -35.85 -10.14 -32.12
N ALA A 58 -36.76 -9.28 -31.64
CA ALA A 58 -37.04 -9.13 -30.22
C ALA A 58 -37.73 -10.36 -29.60
N GLY A 59 -38.77 -10.90 -30.25
CA GLY A 59 -39.48 -12.10 -29.78
C GLY A 59 -38.66 -13.41 -29.82
N PHE A 60 -37.60 -13.46 -30.63
CA PHE A 60 -36.65 -14.58 -30.70
C PHE A 60 -35.31 -14.31 -29.98
N GLY A 61 -35.20 -13.22 -29.21
CA GLY A 61 -34.03 -12.94 -28.34
C GLY A 61 -32.75 -12.60 -29.09
N ARG A 62 -32.83 -12.14 -30.34
CA ARG A 62 -31.67 -11.95 -31.22
C ARG A 62 -31.01 -10.59 -31.00
N LYS A 63 -30.37 -10.41 -29.83
CA LYS A 63 -29.72 -9.17 -29.38
C LYS A 63 -28.94 -8.44 -30.48
N ASP A 64 -28.01 -9.12 -31.13
CA ASP A 64 -27.12 -8.54 -32.16
C ASP A 64 -27.88 -8.10 -33.42
N VAL A 65 -29.00 -8.78 -33.74
CA VAL A 65 -29.91 -8.36 -34.81
C VAL A 65 -30.74 -7.16 -34.35
N VAL A 66 -31.26 -7.18 -33.13
CA VAL A 66 -32.02 -6.05 -32.54
C VAL A 66 -31.16 -4.79 -32.54
N GLU A 67 -29.92 -4.87 -32.05
CA GLU A 67 -28.96 -3.75 -32.06
C GLU A 67 -28.73 -3.21 -33.46
N HIS A 68 -28.44 -4.08 -34.44
CA HIS A 68 -28.20 -3.64 -35.81
C HIS A 68 -29.46 -3.06 -36.49
N LEU A 69 -30.65 -3.60 -36.23
CA LEU A 69 -31.91 -3.03 -36.72
C LEU A 69 -32.14 -1.62 -36.13
N LEU A 70 -31.86 -1.41 -34.85
CA LEU A 70 -31.99 -0.12 -34.18
C LEU A 70 -30.97 0.90 -34.73
N GLN A 71 -29.71 0.50 -34.94
CA GLN A 71 -28.70 1.31 -35.64
C GLN A 71 -29.13 1.69 -37.07
N THR A 72 -29.96 0.87 -37.73
CA THR A 72 -30.48 1.10 -39.08
C THR A 72 -31.81 1.89 -39.08
N GLY A 73 -32.30 2.34 -37.92
CA GLY A 73 -33.51 3.17 -37.80
C GLY A 73 -34.81 2.40 -37.56
N ALA A 74 -34.76 1.19 -37.02
CA ALA A 74 -35.97 0.49 -36.58
C ALA A 74 -36.68 1.24 -35.44
N ASN A 75 -37.98 1.52 -35.59
CA ASN A 75 -38.76 2.29 -34.62
C ASN A 75 -39.30 1.40 -33.49
N VAL A 76 -38.75 1.58 -32.28
CA VAL A 76 -39.11 0.87 -31.04
C VAL A 76 -40.58 1.01 -30.62
N HIS A 77 -41.28 2.06 -31.07
CA HIS A 77 -42.69 2.31 -30.74
C HIS A 77 -43.66 1.79 -31.80
N THR A 78 -43.18 1.12 -32.85
CA THR A 78 -44.05 0.61 -33.92
C THR A 78 -45.01 -0.43 -33.34
N ARG A 79 -46.33 -0.21 -33.49
CA ARG A 79 -47.35 -1.18 -33.09
C ARG A 79 -47.68 -2.15 -34.20
N ASP A 80 -47.84 -3.43 -33.88
CA ASP A 80 -48.50 -4.41 -34.73
C ASP A 80 -50.04 -4.37 -34.59
N ASP A 81 -50.79 -5.20 -35.31
CA ASP A 81 -52.27 -5.18 -35.33
C ASP A 81 -52.91 -5.48 -33.96
N GLY A 82 -52.20 -6.12 -33.03
CA GLY A 82 -52.65 -6.30 -31.65
C GLY A 82 -52.40 -5.08 -30.76
N GLY A 83 -51.73 -4.05 -31.27
CA GLY A 83 -51.27 -2.89 -30.51
C GLY A 83 -49.94 -3.10 -29.77
N LEU A 84 -49.37 -4.31 -29.84
CA LEU A 84 -48.09 -4.67 -29.21
C LEU A 84 -46.95 -3.93 -29.91
N ILE A 85 -45.94 -3.50 -29.12
CA ILE A 85 -44.64 -3.03 -29.62
C ILE A 85 -43.58 -4.15 -29.46
N PRO A 86 -42.37 -4.05 -30.07
CA PRO A 86 -41.34 -5.09 -29.95
C PRO A 86 -40.97 -5.48 -28.51
N LEU A 87 -41.12 -4.53 -27.57
CA LEU A 87 -40.90 -4.76 -26.14
C LEU A 87 -41.86 -5.81 -25.55
N HIS A 88 -43.15 -5.79 -25.90
CA HIS A 88 -44.12 -6.82 -25.46
C HIS A 88 -43.66 -8.22 -25.89
N ASN A 89 -43.19 -8.37 -27.13
CA ASN A 89 -42.68 -9.65 -27.64
C ASN A 89 -41.46 -10.14 -26.85
N ALA A 90 -40.46 -9.27 -26.63
CA ALA A 90 -39.27 -9.63 -25.83
C ALA A 90 -39.65 -10.03 -24.40
N CYS A 91 -40.59 -9.30 -23.79
CA CYS A 91 -41.04 -9.55 -22.42
C CYS A 91 -41.83 -10.86 -22.27
N SER A 92 -42.75 -11.17 -23.19
CA SER A 92 -43.56 -12.40 -23.13
C SER A 92 -42.71 -13.68 -23.22
N PHE A 93 -41.65 -13.67 -24.04
CA PHE A 93 -40.75 -14.81 -24.16
C PHE A 93 -39.62 -14.85 -23.10
N GLY A 94 -39.24 -13.70 -22.52
CA GLY A 94 -38.30 -13.62 -21.40
C GLY A 94 -36.89 -13.13 -21.75
N HIS A 95 -36.71 -12.39 -22.84
CA HIS A 95 -35.39 -12.04 -23.37
C HIS A 95 -34.80 -10.79 -22.70
N ALA A 96 -34.40 -10.91 -21.43
CA ALA A 96 -33.99 -9.78 -20.58
C ALA A 96 -32.96 -8.81 -21.22
N GLU A 97 -31.91 -9.31 -21.86
CA GLU A 97 -30.91 -8.46 -22.53
C GLU A 97 -31.49 -7.63 -23.68
N VAL A 98 -32.47 -8.17 -24.40
CA VAL A 98 -33.20 -7.46 -25.46
C VAL A 98 -34.17 -6.43 -24.86
N VAL A 99 -34.81 -6.76 -23.74
CA VAL A 99 -35.67 -5.85 -22.98
C VAL A 99 -34.87 -4.63 -22.52
N SER A 100 -33.70 -4.82 -21.87
CA SER A 100 -32.80 -3.73 -21.50
C SER A 100 -32.37 -2.89 -22.71
N LEU A 101 -31.97 -3.53 -23.82
CA LEU A 101 -31.55 -2.82 -25.04
C LEU A 101 -32.67 -1.95 -25.63
N LEU A 102 -33.90 -2.45 -25.70
CA LEU A 102 -35.05 -1.70 -26.18
C LEU A 102 -35.41 -0.52 -25.27
N LEU A 103 -35.36 -0.72 -23.94
CA LEU A 103 -35.63 0.33 -22.95
C LEU A 103 -34.56 1.44 -22.99
N CYS A 104 -33.28 1.07 -23.12
CA CYS A 104 -32.17 2.02 -23.33
C CYS A 104 -32.27 2.79 -24.67
N GLN A 105 -32.96 2.23 -25.66
CA GLN A 105 -33.29 2.89 -26.93
C GLN A 105 -34.68 3.58 -26.91
N GLY A 106 -35.21 3.87 -25.71
CA GLY A 106 -36.39 4.71 -25.52
C GLY A 106 -37.74 4.01 -25.61
N ALA A 107 -37.80 2.68 -25.70
CA ALA A 107 -39.07 1.96 -25.68
C ALA A 107 -39.84 2.23 -24.37
N ASP A 108 -41.13 2.54 -24.48
CA ASP A 108 -41.98 2.88 -23.33
C ASP A 108 -42.32 1.60 -22.50
N PRO A 109 -41.86 1.48 -21.23
CA PRO A 109 -42.16 0.32 -20.38
C PRO A 109 -43.64 0.23 -19.99
N ASN A 110 -44.40 1.33 -20.14
CA ASN A 110 -45.81 1.45 -19.84
C ASN A 110 -46.70 1.42 -21.09
N ALA A 111 -46.12 1.10 -22.26
CA ALA A 111 -46.83 1.04 -23.53
C ALA A 111 -48.01 0.07 -23.46
N ARG A 112 -49.20 0.57 -23.78
CA ARG A 112 -50.44 -0.23 -23.81
C ARG A 112 -50.72 -0.78 -25.21
N ASP A 113 -51.12 -2.04 -25.26
CA ASP A 113 -51.70 -2.69 -26.45
C ASP A 113 -53.22 -2.43 -26.57
N ASN A 114 -53.90 -3.14 -27.48
CA ASN A 114 -55.35 -2.97 -27.69
C ASN A 114 -56.23 -3.45 -26.51
N TRP A 115 -55.67 -4.19 -25.55
CA TRP A 115 -56.34 -4.67 -24.34
C TRP A 115 -55.82 -4.01 -23.06
N ASN A 116 -55.09 -2.90 -23.20
CA ASN A 116 -54.38 -2.18 -22.13
C ASN A 116 -53.32 -3.01 -21.37
N TYR A 117 -52.84 -4.12 -21.94
CA TYR A 117 -51.70 -4.86 -21.40
C TYR A 117 -50.41 -4.07 -21.63
N THR A 118 -49.59 -3.99 -20.59
CA THR A 118 -48.22 -3.46 -20.66
C THR A 118 -47.20 -4.60 -20.79
N PRO A 119 -45.95 -4.33 -21.21
CA PRO A 119 -44.89 -5.34 -21.19
C PRO A 119 -44.69 -6.03 -19.83
N LEU A 120 -45.03 -5.36 -18.72
CA LEU A 120 -44.99 -5.93 -17.37
C LEU A 120 -46.13 -6.94 -17.10
N HIS A 121 -47.31 -6.76 -17.71
CA HIS A 121 -48.38 -7.76 -17.65
C HIS A 121 -47.94 -9.05 -18.36
N GLU A 122 -47.39 -8.94 -19.57
CA GLU A 122 -46.84 -10.09 -20.30
C GLU A 122 -45.73 -10.80 -19.51
N ALA A 123 -44.75 -10.06 -18.99
CA ALA A 123 -43.68 -10.64 -18.18
C ALA A 123 -44.22 -11.37 -16.93
N ALA A 124 -45.17 -10.76 -16.22
CA ALA A 124 -45.73 -11.30 -14.98
C ALA A 124 -46.55 -12.57 -15.22
N ILE A 125 -47.41 -12.60 -16.25
CA ILE A 125 -48.24 -13.76 -16.62
C ILE A 125 -47.38 -14.95 -17.06
N LYS A 126 -46.24 -14.69 -17.69
CA LYS A 126 -45.34 -15.73 -18.23
C LYS A 126 -44.20 -16.11 -17.27
N GLY A 127 -44.23 -15.65 -16.01
CA GLY A 127 -43.22 -15.98 -14.98
C GLY A 127 -41.82 -15.45 -15.27
N LYS A 128 -41.68 -14.35 -16.01
CA LYS A 128 -40.39 -13.83 -16.50
C LYS A 128 -39.73 -12.91 -15.48
N ILE A 129 -39.28 -13.49 -14.38
CA ILE A 129 -38.68 -12.82 -13.21
C ILE A 129 -37.69 -11.71 -13.61
N ASP A 130 -36.66 -12.04 -14.40
CA ASP A 130 -35.59 -11.10 -14.75
C ASP A 130 -36.10 -9.93 -15.61
N VAL A 131 -37.07 -10.19 -16.48
CA VAL A 131 -37.76 -9.15 -17.26
C VAL A 131 -38.61 -8.26 -16.35
N CYS A 132 -39.33 -8.81 -15.37
CA CYS A 132 -40.08 -8.02 -14.40
C CYS A 132 -39.16 -7.08 -13.61
N ILE A 133 -37.98 -7.55 -13.21
CA ILE A 133 -36.96 -6.74 -12.52
C ILE A 133 -36.49 -5.59 -13.43
N VAL A 134 -36.05 -5.89 -14.66
CA VAL A 134 -35.57 -4.89 -15.63
C VAL A 134 -36.66 -3.85 -15.95
N LEU A 135 -37.92 -4.27 -16.15
CA LEU A 135 -39.02 -3.35 -16.41
C LEU A 135 -39.27 -2.39 -15.23
N LEU A 136 -39.27 -2.90 -13.99
CA LEU A 136 -39.42 -2.08 -12.79
C LEU A 136 -38.24 -1.12 -12.59
N GLN A 137 -37.01 -1.55 -12.89
CA GLN A 137 -35.81 -0.70 -12.85
C GLN A 137 -35.89 0.46 -13.85
N HIS A 138 -36.51 0.25 -15.01
CA HIS A 138 -36.74 1.28 -16.04
C HIS A 138 -38.07 2.04 -15.88
N GLY A 139 -38.79 1.88 -14.76
CA GLY A 139 -39.99 2.69 -14.46
C GLY A 139 -41.32 2.18 -15.02
N ALA A 140 -41.47 0.86 -15.21
CA ALA A 140 -42.79 0.25 -15.39
C ALA A 140 -43.65 0.43 -14.13
N ASP A 141 -44.89 0.93 -14.29
CA ASP A 141 -45.86 1.07 -13.22
C ASP A 141 -46.68 -0.24 -13.07
N PRO A 142 -46.54 -0.98 -11.94
CA PRO A 142 -47.30 -2.20 -11.71
C PRO A 142 -48.79 -1.96 -11.43
N ASN A 143 -49.22 -0.70 -11.22
CA ASN A 143 -50.60 -0.35 -10.88
C ASN A 143 -51.50 -0.11 -12.10
N ILE A 144 -50.92 -0.05 -13.31
CA ILE A 144 -51.69 0.04 -14.56
C ILE A 144 -52.63 -1.18 -14.66
N ARG A 145 -53.88 -0.95 -15.07
CA ARG A 145 -54.90 -1.99 -15.24
C ARG A 145 -55.24 -2.23 -16.71
N ASN A 146 -55.43 -3.50 -17.07
CA ASN A 146 -55.89 -3.95 -18.39
C ASN A 146 -57.41 -3.67 -18.59
N THR A 147 -57.99 -4.08 -19.73
CA THR A 147 -59.44 -3.95 -19.99
C THR A 147 -60.35 -4.73 -19.04
N ASP A 148 -59.85 -5.76 -18.35
CA ASP A 148 -60.59 -6.48 -17.31
C ASP A 148 -60.51 -5.79 -15.93
N GLY A 149 -59.83 -4.64 -15.83
CA GLY A 149 -59.56 -3.95 -14.57
C GLY A 149 -58.47 -4.61 -13.72
N LYS A 150 -57.71 -5.59 -14.25
CA LYS A 150 -56.65 -6.30 -13.53
C LYS A 150 -55.28 -5.65 -13.75
N SER A 151 -54.47 -5.61 -12.70
CA SER A 151 -53.06 -5.19 -12.74
C SER A 151 -52.12 -6.35 -13.11
N ALA A 152 -50.84 -6.04 -13.34
CA ALA A 152 -49.80 -7.05 -13.52
C ALA A 152 -49.68 -8.00 -12.31
N LEU A 153 -49.93 -7.50 -11.09
CA LEU A 153 -49.91 -8.29 -9.85
C LEU A 153 -51.13 -9.23 -9.72
N ASP A 154 -52.30 -8.79 -10.20
CA ASP A 154 -53.54 -9.59 -10.20
C ASP A 154 -53.46 -10.79 -11.17
N LEU A 155 -52.57 -10.71 -12.16
CA LEU A 155 -52.38 -11.69 -13.24
C LEU A 155 -51.05 -12.46 -13.16
N ALA A 156 -50.21 -12.18 -12.14
CA ALA A 156 -48.87 -12.73 -12.03
C ALA A 156 -48.82 -14.24 -11.74
N ASP A 157 -47.91 -14.94 -12.43
CA ASP A 157 -47.41 -16.25 -12.00
C ASP A 157 -46.85 -16.17 -10.56
N PRO A 158 -46.98 -17.22 -9.72
CA PRO A 158 -46.48 -17.21 -8.34
C PRO A 158 -45.01 -16.81 -8.18
N SER A 159 -44.15 -17.08 -9.16
CA SER A 159 -42.74 -16.70 -9.14
C SER A 159 -42.52 -15.21 -9.43
N ALA A 160 -43.22 -14.65 -10.41
CA ALA A 160 -43.19 -13.22 -10.73
C ALA A 160 -43.90 -12.37 -9.65
N LYS A 161 -44.91 -12.95 -8.98
CA LYS A 161 -45.67 -12.28 -7.91
C LYS A 161 -44.77 -11.76 -6.78
N ALA A 162 -43.74 -12.52 -6.40
CA ALA A 162 -42.78 -12.11 -5.37
C ALA A 162 -41.98 -10.85 -5.75
N VAL A 163 -41.71 -10.64 -7.05
CA VAL A 163 -41.04 -9.42 -7.56
C VAL A 163 -41.97 -8.22 -7.40
N LEU A 164 -43.23 -8.39 -7.80
CA LEU A 164 -44.26 -7.36 -7.75
C LEU A 164 -44.75 -7.02 -6.32
N THR A 165 -44.43 -7.84 -5.32
CA THR A 165 -44.62 -7.50 -3.90
C THR A 165 -43.33 -7.06 -3.20
N GLY A 166 -42.19 -6.95 -3.90
CA GLY A 166 -40.91 -6.54 -3.31
C GLY A 166 -40.23 -7.57 -2.40
N GLU A 167 -40.74 -8.80 -2.32
CA GLU A 167 -40.22 -9.85 -1.43
C GLU A 167 -39.26 -10.83 -2.15
N TYR A 168 -39.16 -10.78 -3.49
CA TYR A 168 -38.25 -11.62 -4.27
C TYR A 168 -36.79 -11.44 -3.86
N LYS A 169 -36.15 -12.55 -3.45
CA LYS A 169 -34.73 -12.62 -3.03
C LYS A 169 -34.31 -11.53 -2.02
N LYS A 170 -35.26 -11.06 -1.21
CA LYS A 170 -35.11 -9.98 -0.23
C LYS A 170 -33.92 -10.18 0.73
N ASP A 171 -33.73 -11.38 1.27
CA ASP A 171 -32.58 -11.67 2.14
C ASP A 171 -31.24 -11.63 1.38
N GLU A 172 -31.23 -11.98 0.09
CA GLU A 172 -30.04 -11.85 -0.76
C GLU A 172 -29.73 -10.40 -1.13
N LEU A 173 -30.74 -9.54 -1.30
CA LEU A 173 -30.59 -8.09 -1.50
C LEU A 173 -30.05 -7.42 -0.24
N LEU A 174 -30.60 -7.76 0.93
CA LEU A 174 -30.15 -7.28 2.23
C LEU A 174 -28.70 -7.70 2.52
N GLU A 175 -28.32 -8.93 2.18
CA GLU A 175 -26.94 -9.38 2.33
C GLU A 175 -25.99 -8.80 1.27
N ALA A 176 -26.45 -8.54 0.04
CA ALA A 176 -25.67 -7.74 -0.93
C ALA A 176 -25.38 -6.35 -0.37
N ALA A 177 -26.37 -5.71 0.26
CA ALA A 177 -26.21 -4.39 0.89
C ALA A 177 -25.29 -4.40 2.12
N ARG A 178 -25.27 -5.49 2.90
CA ARG A 178 -24.35 -5.68 4.05
C ARG A 178 -22.91 -5.98 3.60
N SER A 179 -22.76 -6.90 2.65
CA SER A 179 -21.46 -7.40 2.18
C SER A 179 -20.73 -6.40 1.26
N GLY A 180 -21.46 -5.49 0.60
CA GLY A 180 -20.88 -4.55 -0.36
C GLY A 180 -20.91 -5.06 -1.81
N ASN A 181 -21.73 -6.06 -2.13
CA ASN A 181 -21.79 -6.64 -3.47
C ASN A 181 -22.69 -5.80 -4.41
N GLU A 182 -22.07 -4.89 -5.16
CA GLU A 182 -22.76 -3.98 -6.09
C GLU A 182 -23.49 -4.72 -7.21
N GLU A 183 -22.83 -5.69 -7.87
CA GLU A 183 -23.43 -6.48 -8.97
C GLU A 183 -24.71 -7.19 -8.52
N LYS A 184 -24.66 -7.87 -7.37
CA LYS A 184 -25.81 -8.59 -6.82
C LYS A 184 -26.89 -7.67 -6.28
N LEU A 185 -26.53 -6.48 -5.78
CA LEU A 185 -27.51 -5.45 -5.43
C LEU A 185 -28.26 -5.02 -6.70
N MET A 186 -27.53 -4.60 -7.73
CA MET A 186 -28.11 -4.08 -8.97
C MET A 186 -28.91 -5.11 -9.77
N ALA A 187 -28.56 -6.40 -9.67
CA ALA A 187 -29.34 -7.50 -10.27
C ALA A 187 -30.69 -7.78 -9.57
N LEU A 188 -30.93 -7.23 -8.37
CA LEU A 188 -32.13 -7.50 -7.55
C LEU A 188 -32.92 -6.24 -7.16
N LEU A 189 -32.29 -5.06 -7.20
CA LEU A 189 -32.85 -3.81 -6.70
C LEU A 189 -33.95 -3.27 -7.63
N THR A 190 -35.10 -2.92 -7.06
CA THR A 190 -36.26 -2.34 -7.75
C THR A 190 -36.90 -1.26 -6.86
N PRO A 191 -37.70 -0.34 -7.42
CA PRO A 191 -38.48 0.61 -6.62
C PRO A 191 -39.41 -0.05 -5.59
N LEU A 192 -39.74 -1.33 -5.75
CA LEU A 192 -40.63 -2.09 -4.85
C LEU A 192 -39.90 -2.73 -3.65
N ASN A 193 -38.58 -2.95 -3.74
CA ASN A 193 -37.81 -3.62 -2.67
C ASN A 193 -36.65 -2.78 -2.08
N VAL A 194 -36.33 -1.61 -2.64
CA VAL A 194 -35.27 -0.71 -2.13
C VAL A 194 -35.42 -0.37 -0.62
N ASN A 195 -36.65 -0.30 -0.14
CA ASN A 195 -36.99 -0.03 1.27
C ASN A 195 -37.51 -1.28 2.03
N CYS A 196 -37.24 -2.50 1.55
CA CYS A 196 -37.68 -3.72 2.22
C CYS A 196 -37.10 -3.82 3.65
N HIS A 197 -37.85 -4.37 4.60
CA HIS A 197 -37.35 -4.59 5.97
C HIS A 197 -36.83 -6.02 6.16
N ALA A 198 -35.65 -6.16 6.76
CA ALA A 198 -35.13 -7.47 7.15
C ALA A 198 -36.11 -8.26 8.03
N SER A 199 -36.11 -9.59 7.84
CA SER A 199 -36.87 -10.55 8.64
C SER A 199 -36.33 -10.73 10.07
N ASP A 200 -35.31 -9.94 10.45
CA ASP A 200 -34.68 -9.98 11.77
C ASP A 200 -35.50 -9.22 12.84
N GLY A 201 -35.06 -9.33 14.10
CA GLY A 201 -35.70 -8.67 15.23
C GLY A 201 -35.68 -7.14 15.20
N ARG A 202 -34.89 -6.51 14.30
CA ARG A 202 -34.74 -5.05 14.16
C ARG A 202 -35.53 -4.47 12.99
N LYS A 203 -35.86 -5.25 11.94
CA LYS A 203 -36.46 -4.73 10.70
C LYS A 203 -35.62 -3.66 9.99
N SER A 204 -34.30 -3.80 10.00
CA SER A 204 -33.40 -2.88 9.29
C SER A 204 -33.59 -2.95 7.76
N THR A 205 -33.55 -1.81 7.06
CA THR A 205 -33.62 -1.75 5.58
C THR A 205 -32.24 -1.93 4.93
N PRO A 206 -32.11 -2.15 3.59
CA PRO A 206 -30.82 -2.19 2.91
C PRO A 206 -29.94 -0.98 3.23
N LEU A 207 -30.53 0.21 3.34
CA LEU A 207 -29.82 1.45 3.65
C LEU A 207 -29.27 1.46 5.10
N HIS A 208 -29.99 0.90 6.07
CA HIS A 208 -29.49 0.72 7.44
C HIS A 208 -28.28 -0.23 7.50
N LEU A 209 -28.30 -1.30 6.70
CA LEU A 209 -27.20 -2.27 6.64
C LEU A 209 -25.99 -1.68 5.93
N ALA A 210 -26.19 -1.12 4.73
CA ALA A 210 -25.13 -0.45 3.98
C ALA A 210 -24.48 0.68 4.80
N ALA A 211 -25.28 1.46 5.53
CA ALA A 211 -24.76 2.52 6.39
C ALA A 211 -23.96 1.98 7.59
N GLY A 212 -24.44 0.95 8.30
CA GLY A 212 -23.76 0.37 9.46
C GLY A 212 -22.47 -0.39 9.14
N TYR A 213 -22.35 -0.92 7.91
CA TYR A 213 -21.18 -1.70 7.44
C TYR A 213 -20.25 -0.90 6.51
N ASN A 214 -20.32 0.44 6.53
CA ASN A 214 -19.49 1.36 5.74
C ASN A 214 -19.48 1.11 4.22
N ARG A 215 -20.63 0.74 3.64
CA ARG A 215 -20.73 0.43 2.21
C ARG A 215 -21.05 1.68 1.38
N VAL A 216 -20.15 2.66 1.41
CA VAL A 216 -20.33 3.99 0.77
C VAL A 216 -20.95 3.91 -0.62
N ARG A 217 -20.44 3.03 -1.48
CA ARG A 217 -20.95 2.88 -2.85
C ARG A 217 -22.35 2.24 -2.94
N ILE A 218 -22.66 1.26 -2.09
CA ILE A 218 -24.02 0.73 -1.94
C ILE A 218 -24.98 1.82 -1.43
N VAL A 219 -24.55 2.65 -0.48
CA VAL A 219 -25.35 3.78 0.04
C VAL A 219 -25.68 4.77 -1.09
N GLN A 220 -24.71 5.09 -1.97
CA GLN A 220 -24.98 5.89 -3.17
C GLN A 220 -26.03 5.25 -4.08
N LEU A 221 -25.88 3.97 -4.44
CA LEU A 221 -26.79 3.25 -5.33
C LEU A 221 -28.21 3.15 -4.74
N LEU A 222 -28.34 2.82 -3.46
CA LEU A 222 -29.62 2.76 -2.77
C LEU A 222 -30.34 4.13 -2.77
N LEU A 223 -29.63 5.22 -2.45
CA LEU A 223 -30.21 6.56 -2.46
C LEU A 223 -30.62 6.99 -3.88
N GLN A 224 -29.82 6.66 -4.90
CA GLN A 224 -30.15 6.91 -6.32
C GLN A 224 -31.42 6.16 -6.77
N HIS A 225 -31.67 4.97 -6.22
CA HIS A 225 -32.86 4.16 -6.50
C HIS A 225 -34.02 4.38 -5.51
N GLY A 226 -34.01 5.47 -4.74
CA GLY A 226 -35.16 5.88 -3.92
C GLY A 226 -35.23 5.26 -2.51
N ALA A 227 -34.08 4.87 -1.94
CA ALA A 227 -34.03 4.49 -0.52
C ALA A 227 -34.39 5.67 0.38
N ASP A 228 -35.32 5.45 1.30
CA ASP A 228 -35.78 6.47 2.24
C ASP A 228 -34.72 6.69 3.34
N VAL A 229 -34.11 7.87 3.32
CA VAL A 229 -33.09 8.31 4.28
C VAL A 229 -33.66 8.51 5.69
N HIS A 230 -34.99 8.61 5.82
CA HIS A 230 -35.73 8.73 7.07
C HIS A 230 -36.41 7.42 7.50
N ALA A 231 -36.23 6.32 6.74
CA ALA A 231 -36.82 5.03 7.06
C ALA A 231 -36.46 4.63 8.48
N LYS A 232 -37.44 4.12 9.24
CA LYS A 232 -37.23 3.69 10.63
C LYS A 232 -37.19 2.18 10.76
N ASP A 233 -36.22 1.68 11.52
CA ASP A 233 -36.22 0.31 12.01
C ASP A 233 -37.18 0.15 13.22
N LYS A 234 -37.29 -1.06 13.79
CA LYS A 234 -38.18 -1.37 14.90
C LYS A 234 -37.81 -0.65 16.22
N GLY A 235 -36.54 -0.25 16.39
CA GLY A 235 -36.10 0.61 17.48
C GLY A 235 -36.38 2.11 17.22
N GLY A 236 -36.89 2.45 16.04
CA GLY A 236 -37.11 3.82 15.60
C GLY A 236 -35.84 4.53 15.09
N LEU A 237 -34.72 3.81 15.00
CA LEU A 237 -33.47 4.32 14.44
C LEU A 237 -33.66 4.58 12.94
N VAL A 238 -32.99 5.62 12.42
CA VAL A 238 -32.81 5.88 10.98
C VAL A 238 -31.37 5.54 10.57
N PRO A 239 -31.04 5.32 9.27
CA PRO A 239 -29.71 4.87 8.83
C PRO A 239 -28.53 5.72 9.33
N LEU A 240 -28.77 7.01 9.56
CA LEU A 240 -27.79 7.95 10.13
C LEU A 240 -27.30 7.53 11.54
N HIS A 241 -28.15 6.91 12.37
CA HIS A 241 -27.73 6.38 13.67
C HIS A 241 -26.67 5.28 13.53
N ASN A 242 -26.87 4.36 12.58
CA ASN A 242 -25.94 3.27 12.33
C ASN A 242 -24.58 3.79 11.86
N ALA A 243 -24.57 4.72 10.89
CA ALA A 243 -23.34 5.37 10.44
C ALA A 243 -22.60 6.06 11.61
N CYS A 244 -23.34 6.81 12.43
CA CYS A 244 -22.77 7.59 13.52
C CYS A 244 -22.27 6.77 14.72
N SER A 245 -22.94 5.68 15.09
CA SER A 245 -22.50 4.81 16.20
C SER A 245 -21.18 4.09 15.87
N TYR A 246 -21.03 3.62 14.63
CA TYR A 246 -19.80 2.96 14.19
C TYR A 246 -18.69 3.94 13.76
N GLY A 247 -19.01 5.19 13.44
CA GLY A 247 -18.04 6.25 13.14
C GLY A 247 -17.76 6.45 11.64
N HIS A 248 -18.69 6.05 10.76
CA HIS A 248 -18.49 6.01 9.31
C HIS A 248 -18.67 7.38 8.65
N TYR A 249 -17.66 8.24 8.78
CA TYR A 249 -17.67 9.65 8.35
C TYR A 249 -18.26 9.90 6.96
N GLU A 250 -17.76 9.20 5.93
CA GLU A 250 -18.20 9.38 4.53
C GLU A 250 -19.67 9.00 4.33
N VAL A 251 -20.14 7.94 4.99
CA VAL A 251 -21.56 7.53 4.98
C VAL A 251 -22.41 8.58 5.70
N THR A 252 -21.98 9.06 6.87
CA THR A 252 -22.69 10.12 7.60
C THR A 252 -22.82 11.38 6.74
N GLU A 253 -21.74 11.82 6.09
CA GLU A 253 -21.74 13.00 5.22
C GLU A 253 -22.67 12.80 4.00
N LEU A 254 -22.62 11.62 3.37
CA LEU A 254 -23.46 11.26 2.23
C LEU A 254 -24.96 11.24 2.59
N LEU A 255 -25.31 10.67 3.74
CA LEU A 255 -26.70 10.66 4.24
C LEU A 255 -27.19 12.08 4.56
N LEU A 256 -26.37 12.91 5.22
CA LEU A 256 -26.71 14.31 5.52
C LEU A 256 -26.89 15.13 4.23
N LYS A 257 -26.07 14.90 3.20
CA LYS A 257 -26.23 15.51 1.86
C LYS A 257 -27.53 15.12 1.15
N HIS A 258 -28.06 13.93 1.45
CA HIS A 258 -29.37 13.47 0.94
C HIS A 258 -30.54 13.80 1.89
N GLY A 259 -30.33 14.73 2.85
CA GLY A 259 -31.41 15.27 3.69
C GLY A 259 -31.66 14.53 5.00
N ALA A 260 -30.81 13.58 5.40
CA ALA A 260 -30.97 12.87 6.68
C ALA A 260 -31.14 13.85 7.85
N CYS A 261 -32.19 13.68 8.64
CA CYS A 261 -32.48 14.58 9.76
C CYS A 261 -31.43 14.38 10.87
N VAL A 262 -30.55 15.38 11.04
CA VAL A 262 -29.40 15.34 11.96
C VAL A 262 -29.78 15.14 13.43
N ASN A 263 -30.98 15.62 13.82
CA ASN A 263 -31.56 15.49 15.15
C ASN A 263 -32.74 14.49 15.18
N ALA A 264 -32.80 13.53 14.25
CA ALA A 264 -33.79 12.46 14.28
C ALA A 264 -33.72 11.70 15.62
N MET A 265 -34.87 11.43 16.23
CA MET A 265 -34.95 10.66 17.48
C MET A 265 -35.45 9.23 17.24
N ASP A 266 -34.84 8.26 17.92
CA ASP A 266 -35.34 6.89 18.04
C ASP A 266 -36.43 6.74 19.12
N LEU A 267 -36.85 5.50 19.45
CA LEU A 267 -37.86 5.26 20.48
C LEU A 267 -37.39 5.58 21.92
N TRP A 268 -36.09 5.74 22.13
CA TRP A 268 -35.46 6.13 23.41
C TRP A 268 -35.03 7.60 23.43
N GLN A 269 -35.42 8.38 22.42
CA GLN A 269 -35.04 9.79 22.22
C GLN A 269 -33.51 10.01 22.08
N PHE A 270 -32.76 8.96 21.71
CA PHE A 270 -31.38 9.14 21.26
C PHE A 270 -31.39 9.81 19.87
N THR A 271 -30.38 10.64 19.64
CA THR A 271 -30.09 11.22 18.31
C THR A 271 -28.79 10.64 17.76
N PRO A 272 -28.48 10.79 16.46
CA PRO A 272 -27.20 10.36 15.89
C PRO A 272 -25.98 10.95 16.62
N LEU A 273 -26.12 12.12 17.26
CA LEU A 273 -25.06 12.72 18.07
C LEU A 273 -24.89 12.07 19.44
N HIS A 274 -25.96 11.55 20.07
CA HIS A 274 -25.84 10.73 21.28
C HIS A 274 -25.08 9.43 20.99
N GLU A 275 -25.38 8.78 19.86
CA GLU A 275 -24.63 7.60 19.38
C GLU A 275 -23.16 7.94 19.15
N ALA A 276 -22.86 8.94 18.30
CA ALA A 276 -21.48 9.35 18.03
C ALA A 276 -20.69 9.73 19.29
N ALA A 277 -21.29 10.53 20.19
CA ALA A 277 -20.64 10.98 21.42
C ALA A 277 -20.35 9.81 22.38
N SER A 278 -21.33 8.92 22.60
CA SER A 278 -21.17 7.78 23.52
C SER A 278 -20.14 6.75 23.05
N LYS A 279 -19.83 6.71 21.74
CA LYS A 279 -18.78 5.86 21.16
C LYS A 279 -17.48 6.61 20.84
N ASN A 280 -17.33 7.85 21.34
CA ASN A 280 -16.16 8.72 21.14
C ASN A 280 -15.79 8.96 19.66
N ARG A 281 -16.78 9.16 18.78
CA ARG A 281 -16.59 9.38 17.33
C ARG A 281 -16.35 10.86 17.04
N VAL A 282 -15.21 11.39 17.48
CA VAL A 282 -14.91 12.83 17.52
C VAL A 282 -15.18 13.54 16.17
N GLU A 283 -14.71 12.96 15.06
CA GLU A 283 -14.83 13.52 13.71
C GLU A 283 -16.29 13.56 13.22
N VAL A 284 -17.05 12.53 13.58
CA VAL A 284 -18.49 12.42 13.28
C VAL A 284 -19.30 13.38 14.15
N CYS A 285 -18.93 13.57 15.42
CA CYS A 285 -19.52 14.59 16.29
C CYS A 285 -19.36 15.99 15.66
N SER A 286 -18.14 16.35 15.22
CA SER A 286 -17.90 17.63 14.54
C SER A 286 -18.66 17.77 13.23
N LEU A 287 -18.77 16.69 12.44
CA LEU A 287 -19.58 16.69 11.21
C LEU A 287 -21.07 16.94 11.52
N LEU A 288 -21.64 16.21 12.48
CA LEU A 288 -23.03 16.39 12.91
C LEU A 288 -23.30 17.80 13.43
N LEU A 289 -22.42 18.35 14.30
CA LEU A 289 -22.54 19.73 14.79
C LEU A 289 -22.48 20.76 13.64
N SER A 290 -21.61 20.54 12.65
CA SER A 290 -21.53 21.41 11.47
C SER A 290 -22.78 21.38 10.57
N HIS A 291 -23.56 20.30 10.65
CA HIS A 291 -24.89 20.17 10.01
C HIS A 291 -26.06 20.57 10.93
N GLY A 292 -25.81 21.16 12.10
CA GLY A 292 -26.85 21.67 13.00
C GLY A 292 -27.39 20.65 14.00
N ALA A 293 -26.61 19.62 14.36
CA ALA A 293 -26.93 18.78 15.51
C ALA A 293 -26.96 19.62 16.80
N ASP A 294 -27.94 19.35 17.67
CA ASP A 294 -28.07 20.01 18.97
C ASP A 294 -27.61 19.02 20.07
N PRO A 295 -26.46 19.27 20.73
CA PRO A 295 -25.95 18.40 21.78
C PRO A 295 -26.67 18.58 23.12
N THR A 296 -27.58 19.56 23.25
CA THR A 296 -28.34 19.88 24.47
C THR A 296 -29.69 19.17 24.56
N LEU A 297 -30.16 18.57 23.45
CA LEU A 297 -31.29 17.64 23.45
C LEU A 297 -30.98 16.47 24.39
N VAL A 298 -31.97 16.03 25.17
CA VAL A 298 -31.85 14.92 26.13
C VAL A 298 -32.62 13.69 25.67
N ASN A 299 -32.06 12.51 25.94
CA ASN A 299 -32.73 11.23 25.70
C ASN A 299 -33.70 10.85 26.85
N CYS A 300 -34.34 9.69 26.76
CA CYS A 300 -35.29 9.21 27.78
C CYS A 300 -34.70 8.98 29.18
N HIS A 301 -33.38 9.06 29.35
CA HIS A 301 -32.67 8.98 30.63
C HIS A 301 -32.32 10.37 31.19
N GLY A 302 -32.77 11.45 30.55
CA GLY A 302 -32.45 12.83 30.93
C GLY A 302 -30.99 13.23 30.67
N LYS A 303 -30.26 12.46 29.84
CA LYS A 303 -28.86 12.73 29.48
C LYS A 303 -28.79 13.36 28.10
N SER A 304 -27.96 14.39 27.97
CA SER A 304 -27.60 15.01 26.69
C SER A 304 -26.43 14.29 26.00
N ALA A 305 -26.14 14.66 24.75
CA ALA A 305 -24.96 14.12 24.06
C ALA A 305 -23.64 14.51 24.75
N VAL A 306 -23.59 15.69 25.41
CA VAL A 306 -22.45 16.11 26.23
C VAL A 306 -22.31 15.25 27.49
N ASP A 307 -23.41 14.87 28.13
CA ASP A 307 -23.38 13.99 29.31
C ASP A 307 -22.86 12.60 28.95
N MET A 308 -23.22 12.09 27.77
CA MET A 308 -22.86 10.77 27.27
C MET A 308 -21.44 10.65 26.69
N ALA A 309 -20.76 11.76 26.37
CA ALA A 309 -19.37 11.71 25.93
C ALA A 309 -18.44 11.14 27.03
N PRO A 310 -17.56 10.17 26.74
CA PRO A 310 -16.76 9.50 27.76
C PRO A 310 -15.54 10.30 28.25
N THR A 311 -15.06 11.29 27.47
CA THR A 311 -13.83 12.04 27.76
C THR A 311 -14.11 13.53 28.01
N PRO A 312 -13.38 14.21 28.92
CA PRO A 312 -13.52 15.65 29.15
C PRO A 312 -13.30 16.48 27.87
N GLU A 313 -12.34 16.09 27.04
CA GLU A 313 -11.95 16.79 25.83
C GLU A 313 -13.08 16.77 24.79
N LEU A 314 -13.83 15.66 24.70
CA LEU A 314 -15.01 15.59 23.84
C LEU A 314 -16.17 16.43 24.40
N LYS A 315 -16.34 16.52 25.73
CA LYS A 315 -17.36 17.39 26.35
C LYS A 315 -17.10 18.87 26.08
N GLU A 316 -15.85 19.29 26.25
CA GLU A 316 -15.41 20.64 25.91
C GLU A 316 -15.60 20.90 24.41
N ARG A 317 -15.14 19.99 23.54
CA ARG A 317 -15.25 20.14 22.09
C ARG A 317 -16.69 20.22 21.60
N LEU A 318 -17.59 19.34 22.07
CA LEU A 318 -19.01 19.38 21.73
C LEU A 318 -19.64 20.74 22.11
N THR A 319 -19.30 21.25 23.29
CA THR A 319 -19.80 22.54 23.80
C THR A 319 -19.22 23.71 23.00
N TYR A 320 -17.93 23.68 22.69
CA TYR A 320 -17.20 24.70 21.95
C TYR A 320 -17.68 24.81 20.49
N GLU A 321 -17.72 23.68 19.76
CA GLU A 321 -18.15 23.66 18.36
C GLU A 321 -19.64 24.01 18.23
N PHE A 322 -20.51 23.58 19.16
CA PHE A 322 -21.93 23.97 19.14
C PHE A 322 -22.14 25.48 19.35
N LYS A 323 -21.45 26.09 20.33
CA LYS A 323 -21.42 27.55 20.48
C LYS A 323 -20.91 28.24 19.21
N GLY A 324 -19.84 27.70 18.62
CA GLY A 324 -19.23 28.15 17.37
C GLY A 324 -20.20 28.17 16.20
N HIS A 325 -20.75 27.01 15.83
CA HIS A 325 -21.73 26.87 14.75
C HIS A 325 -22.99 27.71 15.01
N SER A 326 -23.43 27.84 16.27
CA SER A 326 -24.53 28.75 16.64
C SER A 326 -24.21 30.22 16.34
N LEU A 327 -22.99 30.69 16.64
CA LEU A 327 -22.55 32.04 16.29
C LEU A 327 -22.41 32.23 14.77
N LEU A 328 -21.86 31.24 14.05
CA LEU A 328 -21.76 31.28 12.58
C LEU A 328 -23.14 31.42 11.93
N GLN A 329 -24.13 30.64 12.37
CA GLN A 329 -25.48 30.69 11.82
C GLN A 329 -26.21 31.98 12.20
N ALA A 330 -26.09 32.43 13.46
CA ALA A 330 -26.64 33.72 13.90
C ALA A 330 -26.07 34.90 13.10
N ALA A 331 -24.77 34.86 12.76
CA ALA A 331 -24.14 35.85 11.90
C ALA A 331 -24.63 35.78 10.45
N ARG A 332 -24.81 34.57 9.90
CA ARG A 332 -25.35 34.33 8.54
C ARG A 332 -26.77 34.85 8.37
N GLU A 333 -27.62 34.69 9.39
CA GLU A 333 -28.98 35.24 9.48
C GLU A 333 -29.01 36.75 9.81
N ALA A 334 -27.87 37.34 10.17
CA ALA A 334 -27.75 38.67 10.77
C ALA A 334 -28.66 38.89 12.01
N ASP A 335 -28.93 37.84 12.78
CA ASP A 335 -29.74 37.90 14.00
C ASP A 335 -28.91 38.48 15.16
N MET A 336 -29.03 39.80 15.30
CA MET A 336 -28.43 40.58 16.39
C MET A 336 -28.72 40.03 17.80
N THR A 337 -29.86 39.36 18.02
CA THR A 337 -30.24 38.80 19.33
C THR A 337 -29.52 37.47 19.57
N LYS A 338 -29.54 36.55 18.59
CA LYS A 338 -28.77 35.29 18.67
C LYS A 338 -27.27 35.54 18.75
N VAL A 339 -26.73 36.50 17.97
CA VAL A 339 -25.31 36.90 18.05
C VAL A 339 -24.99 37.39 19.46
N LYS A 340 -25.77 38.33 20.03
CA LYS A 340 -25.54 38.80 21.41
C LYS A 340 -25.62 37.70 22.47
N LYS A 341 -26.44 36.65 22.25
CA LYS A 341 -26.55 35.49 23.16
C LYS A 341 -25.37 34.52 23.07
N THR A 342 -24.73 34.41 21.90
CA THR A 342 -23.68 33.39 21.60
C THR A 342 -22.26 33.96 21.60
N LEU A 343 -22.10 35.28 21.50
CA LEU A 343 -20.82 35.96 21.35
C LEU A 343 -20.00 36.03 22.66
N ALA A 344 -19.11 35.05 22.84
CA ALA A 344 -18.07 35.04 23.87
C ALA A 344 -16.66 35.21 23.26
N LEU A 345 -15.69 35.65 24.07
CA LEU A 345 -14.30 35.88 23.62
C LEU A 345 -13.61 34.59 23.12
N GLU A 346 -13.94 33.44 23.72
CA GLU A 346 -13.48 32.12 23.29
C GLU A 346 -14.05 31.68 21.91
N ILE A 347 -15.23 32.19 21.54
CA ILE A 347 -15.98 31.78 20.33
C ILE A 347 -15.83 32.77 19.17
N ILE A 348 -15.46 34.03 19.41
CA ILE A 348 -15.56 35.08 18.38
C ILE A 348 -14.70 34.83 17.12
N ASN A 349 -13.55 34.17 17.29
CA ASN A 349 -12.66 33.74 16.20
C ASN A 349 -12.78 32.24 15.88
N PHE A 350 -13.89 31.60 16.28
CA PHE A 350 -14.24 30.24 15.86
C PHE A 350 -14.25 30.13 14.33
N LYS A 351 -13.67 29.04 13.83
CA LYS A 351 -13.61 28.69 12.42
C LYS A 351 -14.42 27.43 12.18
N HIS A 352 -15.29 27.45 11.17
CA HIS A 352 -15.97 26.24 10.69
C HIS A 352 -14.92 25.19 10.29
N PRO A 353 -14.94 23.95 10.80
CA PRO A 353 -13.84 23.00 10.55
C PRO A 353 -13.55 22.77 9.06
N GLN A 354 -14.59 22.62 8.24
CA GLN A 354 -14.51 22.31 6.81
C GLN A 354 -14.30 23.52 5.88
N THR A 355 -14.91 24.69 6.15
CA THR A 355 -14.81 25.89 5.28
C THR A 355 -13.81 26.94 5.79
N GLN A 356 -13.38 26.82 7.05
CA GLN A 356 -12.58 27.79 7.80
C GLN A 356 -13.19 29.20 7.87
N GLU A 357 -14.49 29.35 7.55
CA GLU A 357 -15.22 30.60 7.73
C GLU A 357 -15.36 30.96 9.21
N THR A 358 -15.21 32.24 9.52
CA THR A 358 -15.52 32.83 10.83
C THR A 358 -16.90 33.48 10.84
N ALA A 359 -17.39 33.85 12.03
CA ALA A 359 -18.64 34.61 12.17
C ALA A 359 -18.63 35.92 11.35
N LEU A 360 -17.45 36.52 11.18
CA LEU A 360 -17.27 37.71 10.34
C LEU A 360 -17.47 37.41 8.85
N HIS A 361 -16.98 36.28 8.33
CA HIS A 361 -17.27 35.83 6.96
C HIS A 361 -18.78 35.61 6.76
N CYS A 362 -19.44 34.89 7.68
CA CYS A 362 -20.89 34.67 7.64
C CYS A 362 -21.69 35.99 7.66
N ALA A 363 -21.32 36.94 8.51
CA ALA A 363 -21.96 38.25 8.60
C ALA A 363 -21.81 39.06 7.31
N VAL A 364 -20.61 39.08 6.71
CA VAL A 364 -20.36 39.78 5.45
C VAL A 364 -21.09 39.14 4.27
N THR A 365 -21.16 37.81 4.24
CA THR A 365 -21.88 37.03 3.22
C THR A 365 -23.40 37.25 3.25
N SER A 366 -23.94 37.61 4.43
CA SER A 366 -25.38 37.66 4.70
C SER A 366 -26.15 38.59 3.75
N PRO A 367 -27.29 38.13 3.18
CA PRO A 367 -28.17 38.99 2.37
C PRO A 367 -28.98 39.98 3.22
N HIS A 368 -29.08 39.77 4.53
CA HIS A 368 -30.00 40.52 5.39
C HIS A 368 -29.49 41.93 5.72
N PRO A 369 -30.37 42.95 5.81
CA PRO A 369 -29.96 44.35 5.96
C PRO A 369 -29.27 44.67 7.31
N LYS A 370 -29.42 43.81 8.33
CA LYS A 370 -28.74 43.98 9.63
C LYS A 370 -27.26 43.59 9.59
N ARG A 371 -26.75 43.06 8.47
CA ARG A 371 -25.35 42.61 8.29
C ARG A 371 -24.32 43.62 8.79
N LYS A 372 -24.43 44.91 8.42
CA LYS A 372 -23.49 45.97 8.84
C LYS A 372 -23.42 46.11 10.37
N GLN A 373 -24.56 46.02 11.05
CA GLN A 373 -24.63 46.10 12.51
C GLN A 373 -23.98 44.87 13.18
N VAL A 374 -24.16 43.68 12.61
CA VAL A 374 -23.55 42.44 13.12
C VAL A 374 -22.04 42.43 12.85
N THR A 375 -21.61 42.77 11.64
CA THR A 375 -20.20 42.95 11.27
C THR A 375 -19.49 43.92 12.21
N GLU A 376 -20.09 45.09 12.49
CA GLU A 376 -19.47 46.07 13.38
C GLU A 376 -19.48 45.60 14.85
N LEU A 377 -20.51 44.88 15.32
CA LEU A 377 -20.51 44.27 16.66
C LEU A 377 -19.38 43.23 16.81
N LEU A 378 -19.18 42.38 15.81
CA LEU A 378 -18.12 41.37 15.81
C LEU A 378 -16.72 42.03 15.82
N LEU A 379 -16.49 43.03 14.97
CA LEU A 379 -15.22 43.75 14.91
C LEU A 379 -14.92 44.49 16.23
N ARG A 380 -15.90 45.22 16.79
CA ARG A 380 -15.79 45.88 18.10
C ARG A 380 -15.57 44.91 19.28
N LYS A 381 -15.76 43.61 19.09
CA LYS A 381 -15.56 42.57 20.11
C LYS A 381 -14.29 41.72 19.90
N GLY A 382 -13.50 41.98 18.85
CA GLY A 382 -12.21 41.32 18.60
C GLY A 382 -12.21 40.25 17.50
N ALA A 383 -13.18 40.24 16.58
CA ALA A 383 -13.12 39.39 15.40
C ALA A 383 -11.98 39.83 14.45
N ASN A 384 -11.14 38.90 14.02
CA ASN A 384 -10.01 39.22 13.12
C ASN A 384 -10.50 39.61 11.72
N VAL A 385 -10.38 40.90 11.39
CA VAL A 385 -10.78 41.50 10.10
C VAL A 385 -10.01 40.93 8.88
N ASN A 386 -8.83 40.38 9.12
CA ASN A 386 -7.92 39.84 8.10
C ASN A 386 -7.83 38.31 8.14
N GLU A 387 -8.73 37.64 8.88
CA GLU A 387 -8.78 36.18 8.94
C GLU A 387 -9.08 35.59 7.55
N LYS A 388 -8.62 34.36 7.30
CA LYS A 388 -8.77 33.70 6.02
C LYS A 388 -9.60 32.42 6.10
N ASN A 389 -10.52 32.26 5.16
CA ASN A 389 -11.25 31.01 4.93
C ASN A 389 -10.36 29.97 4.19
N LYS A 390 -10.91 28.80 3.86
CA LYS A 390 -10.21 27.71 3.15
C LYS A 390 -9.64 28.13 1.79
N ASP A 391 -10.31 29.03 1.09
CA ASP A 391 -9.90 29.55 -0.22
C ASP A 391 -8.92 30.74 -0.10
N PHE A 392 -8.41 30.99 1.11
CA PHE A 392 -7.54 32.10 1.51
C PHE A 392 -8.17 33.50 1.32
N MET A 393 -9.47 33.57 1.05
CA MET A 393 -10.23 34.82 0.99
C MET A 393 -10.38 35.41 2.40
N THR A 394 -10.29 36.74 2.50
CA THR A 394 -10.64 37.49 3.71
C THR A 394 -12.08 38.03 3.61
N PRO A 395 -12.70 38.50 4.71
CA PRO A 395 -14.02 39.16 4.65
C PRO A 395 -14.09 40.32 3.64
N LEU A 396 -12.97 40.99 3.35
CA LEU A 396 -12.92 42.03 2.31
C LEU A 396 -13.11 41.49 0.89
N HIS A 397 -12.59 40.30 0.58
CA HIS A 397 -12.79 39.65 -0.72
C HIS A 397 -14.27 39.32 -0.92
N VAL A 398 -14.89 38.73 0.12
CA VAL A 398 -16.31 38.33 0.10
C VAL A 398 -17.24 39.55 0.03
N ALA A 399 -16.89 40.65 0.70
CA ALA A 399 -17.62 41.91 0.57
C ALA A 399 -17.51 42.49 -0.85
N ALA A 400 -16.32 42.45 -1.43
CA ALA A 400 -16.03 43.02 -2.75
C ALA A 400 -16.70 42.22 -3.89
N GLU A 401 -16.67 40.88 -3.84
CA GLU A 401 -17.32 39.99 -4.81
C GLU A 401 -18.86 40.17 -4.82
N ARG A 402 -19.46 40.56 -3.69
CA ARG A 402 -20.91 40.78 -3.53
C ARG A 402 -21.34 42.25 -3.59
N ALA A 403 -20.44 43.18 -3.93
CA ALA A 403 -20.68 44.63 -3.90
C ALA A 403 -21.27 45.16 -2.57
N HIS A 404 -20.94 44.53 -1.44
CA HIS A 404 -21.37 44.94 -0.10
C HIS A 404 -20.58 46.16 0.40
N ASN A 405 -20.64 47.26 -0.36
CA ASN A 405 -19.91 48.51 -0.15
C ASN A 405 -20.16 49.12 1.25
N ASP A 406 -21.36 48.93 1.80
CA ASP A 406 -21.74 49.38 3.14
C ASP A 406 -20.93 48.70 4.26
N ILE A 407 -20.44 47.48 4.02
CA ILE A 407 -19.56 46.74 4.93
C ILE A 407 -18.09 47.11 4.71
N MET A 408 -17.68 47.39 3.47
CA MET A 408 -16.27 47.61 3.12
C MET A 408 -15.66 48.83 3.83
N GLU A 409 -16.46 49.89 4.01
CA GLU A 409 -16.14 51.02 4.90
C GLU A 409 -15.81 50.56 6.33
N VAL A 410 -16.62 49.66 6.90
CA VAL A 410 -16.44 49.14 8.26
C VAL A 410 -15.19 48.26 8.35
N LEU A 411 -14.95 47.42 7.35
CA LEU A 411 -13.75 46.57 7.26
C LEU A 411 -12.48 47.42 7.15
N GLN A 412 -12.46 48.44 6.29
CA GLN A 412 -11.35 49.38 6.14
C GLN A 412 -11.06 50.10 7.47
N LYS A 413 -12.10 50.62 8.14
CA LYS A 413 -11.99 51.32 9.42
C LYS A 413 -11.40 50.47 10.55
N HIS A 414 -11.55 49.14 10.48
CA HIS A 414 -10.98 48.19 11.45
C HIS A 414 -9.67 47.54 10.98
N GLY A 415 -9.05 48.02 9.90
CA GLY A 415 -7.70 47.60 9.47
C GLY A 415 -7.66 46.43 8.48
N ALA A 416 -8.68 46.29 7.63
CA ALA A 416 -8.63 45.33 6.51
C ALA A 416 -7.47 45.64 5.54
N LYS A 417 -6.74 44.60 5.14
CA LYS A 417 -5.64 44.68 4.17
C LYS A 417 -6.19 44.65 2.74
N MET A 418 -6.22 45.80 2.07
CA MET A 418 -6.71 45.93 0.68
C MET A 418 -6.00 44.96 -0.29
N ASN A 419 -4.69 44.83 -0.14
CA ASN A 419 -3.82 44.02 -1.00
C ASN A 419 -3.52 42.62 -0.43
N ALA A 420 -4.38 42.11 0.47
CA ALA A 420 -4.38 40.68 0.76
C ALA A 420 -4.82 39.90 -0.50
N VAL A 421 -4.22 38.74 -0.74
CA VAL A 421 -4.52 37.85 -1.88
C VAL A 421 -5.14 36.53 -1.45
N ASP A 422 -5.99 35.93 -2.28
CA ASP A 422 -6.61 34.62 -2.07
C ASP A 422 -5.75 33.44 -2.60
N THR A 423 -6.33 32.24 -2.71
CA THR A 423 -5.69 31.02 -3.25
C THR A 423 -5.17 31.18 -4.69
N LEU A 424 -5.84 32.01 -5.49
CA LEU A 424 -5.54 32.32 -6.89
C LEU A 424 -4.63 33.55 -7.03
N GLY A 425 -4.13 34.10 -5.93
CA GLY A 425 -3.33 35.34 -5.93
C GLY A 425 -4.17 36.61 -6.20
N GLN A 426 -5.49 36.50 -6.25
CA GLN A 426 -6.38 37.62 -6.56
C GLN A 426 -6.62 38.45 -5.30
N THR A 427 -6.58 39.77 -5.43
CA THR A 427 -6.97 40.70 -4.34
C THR A 427 -8.48 40.94 -4.36
N ALA A 428 -9.01 41.60 -3.32
CA ALA A 428 -10.40 42.09 -3.31
C ALA A 428 -10.74 42.96 -4.53
N LEU A 429 -9.76 43.67 -5.12
CA LEU A 429 -9.94 44.47 -6.33
C LEU A 429 -10.11 43.60 -7.59
N HIS A 430 -9.39 42.48 -7.68
CA HIS A 430 -9.60 41.49 -8.75
C HIS A 430 -11.00 40.85 -8.67
N ARG A 431 -11.46 40.51 -7.45
CA ARG A 431 -12.80 39.95 -7.21
C ARG A 431 -13.92 40.94 -7.55
N ALA A 432 -13.77 42.23 -7.18
CA ALA A 432 -14.70 43.28 -7.59
C ALA A 432 -14.71 43.49 -9.11
N ALA A 433 -13.54 43.45 -9.76
CA ALA A 433 -13.40 43.65 -11.20
C ALA A 433 -14.03 42.51 -12.01
N LEU A 434 -13.72 41.25 -11.66
CA LEU A 434 -14.28 40.05 -12.29
C LEU A 434 -15.81 40.00 -12.18
N ALA A 435 -16.36 40.43 -11.05
CA ALA A 435 -17.81 40.54 -10.85
C ALA A 435 -18.44 41.81 -11.46
N GLY A 436 -17.65 42.69 -12.09
CA GLY A 436 -18.11 43.89 -12.81
C GLY A 436 -18.48 45.08 -11.91
N HIS A 437 -18.14 45.05 -10.62
CA HIS A 437 -18.62 46.00 -9.61
C HIS A 437 -17.87 47.33 -9.64
N LEU A 438 -18.17 48.18 -10.62
CA LEU A 438 -17.50 49.45 -10.92
C LEU A 438 -17.33 50.36 -9.67
N GLN A 439 -18.39 50.54 -8.88
CA GLN A 439 -18.35 51.40 -7.69
C GLN A 439 -17.51 50.79 -6.55
N THR A 440 -17.47 49.46 -6.47
CA THR A 440 -16.65 48.71 -5.51
C THR A 440 -15.17 48.81 -5.88
N CYS A 441 -14.84 48.77 -7.18
CA CYS A 441 -13.48 49.02 -7.66
C CYS A 441 -13.00 50.43 -7.29
N ARG A 442 -13.82 51.46 -7.54
CA ARG A 442 -13.53 52.86 -7.10
C ARG A 442 -13.30 52.96 -5.59
N LEU A 443 -14.14 52.30 -4.80
CA LEU A 443 -14.05 52.33 -3.35
C LEU A 443 -12.74 51.70 -2.85
N LEU A 444 -12.37 50.55 -3.41
CA LEU A 444 -11.10 49.87 -3.11
C LEU A 444 -9.87 50.71 -3.49
N LEU A 445 -9.87 51.35 -4.67
CA LEU A 445 -8.82 52.30 -5.05
C LEU A 445 -8.71 53.46 -4.05
N SER A 446 -9.86 54.05 -3.63
CA SER A 446 -9.88 55.13 -2.64
C SER A 446 -9.38 54.69 -1.25
N TYR A 447 -9.33 53.39 -0.98
CA TYR A 447 -8.79 52.80 0.25
C TYR A 447 -7.33 52.32 0.10
N GLY A 448 -6.68 52.54 -1.05
CA GLY A 448 -5.30 52.16 -1.31
C GLY A 448 -5.11 50.72 -1.83
N ALA A 449 -6.10 50.15 -2.52
CA ALA A 449 -5.89 48.92 -3.28
C ALA A 449 -4.98 49.18 -4.50
N ASP A 450 -4.01 48.30 -4.70
CA ASP A 450 -3.02 48.40 -5.78
C ASP A 450 -3.55 47.71 -7.06
N PRO A 451 -3.71 48.43 -8.18
CA PRO A 451 -4.19 47.88 -9.45
C PRO A 451 -3.11 47.10 -10.24
N THR A 452 -1.83 47.23 -9.86
CA THR A 452 -0.69 46.62 -10.57
C THR A 452 -0.39 45.19 -10.12
N ILE A 453 -0.92 44.78 -8.97
CA ILE A 453 -0.84 43.38 -8.51
C ILE A 453 -1.49 42.47 -9.55
N VAL A 454 -0.86 41.32 -9.80
CA VAL A 454 -1.37 40.27 -10.68
C VAL A 454 -1.78 39.02 -9.89
N SER A 455 -2.83 38.36 -10.36
CA SER A 455 -3.22 37.00 -10.00
C SER A 455 -2.12 35.97 -10.36
N LEU A 456 -2.23 34.74 -9.84
CA LEU A 456 -1.34 33.63 -10.21
C LEU A 456 -1.46 33.23 -11.70
N GLN A 457 -2.57 33.59 -12.36
CA GLN A 457 -2.73 33.47 -13.81
C GLN A 457 -2.02 34.60 -14.59
N GLY A 458 -1.43 35.57 -13.91
CA GLY A 458 -0.68 36.69 -14.50
C GLY A 458 -1.53 37.91 -14.88
N PHE A 459 -2.85 37.86 -14.70
CA PHE A 459 -3.76 38.96 -15.00
C PHE A 459 -3.85 39.98 -13.87
N THR A 460 -3.83 41.28 -14.19
CA THR A 460 -4.19 42.37 -13.27
C THR A 460 -5.70 42.44 -13.05
N ALA A 461 -6.14 43.20 -12.04
CA ALA A 461 -7.56 43.48 -11.82
C ALA A 461 -8.22 44.17 -13.05
N ALA A 462 -7.47 44.97 -13.82
CA ALA A 462 -7.98 45.57 -15.06
C ALA A 462 -8.32 44.48 -16.09
N GLN A 463 -7.39 43.58 -16.36
CA GLN A 463 -7.54 42.51 -17.37
C GLN A 463 -8.64 41.49 -17.02
N MET A 464 -8.99 41.36 -15.74
CA MET A 464 -10.13 40.54 -15.29
C MET A 464 -11.47 41.28 -15.32
N GLY A 465 -11.47 42.61 -15.48
CA GLY A 465 -12.66 43.44 -15.48
C GLY A 465 -13.27 43.68 -16.87
N ASN A 466 -14.54 44.11 -16.89
CA ASN A 466 -15.18 44.63 -18.10
C ASN A 466 -14.59 46.00 -18.53
N GLU A 467 -14.96 46.47 -19.73
CA GLU A 467 -14.41 47.72 -20.32
C GLU A 467 -14.50 48.94 -19.39
N ALA A 468 -15.62 49.10 -18.66
CA ALA A 468 -15.80 50.21 -17.73
C ALA A 468 -14.87 50.11 -16.51
N VAL A 469 -14.56 48.91 -16.04
CA VAL A 469 -13.57 48.68 -14.97
C VAL A 469 -12.14 48.86 -15.49
N GLN A 470 -11.84 48.44 -16.72
CA GLN A 470 -10.54 48.63 -17.36
C GLN A 470 -10.18 50.12 -17.50
N GLN A 471 -11.12 50.97 -17.91
CA GLN A 471 -10.91 52.42 -18.03
C GLN A 471 -10.41 53.03 -16.71
N ILE A 472 -11.06 52.73 -15.58
CA ILE A 472 -10.69 53.28 -14.26
C ILE A 472 -9.33 52.76 -13.78
N LEU A 473 -8.97 51.52 -14.09
CA LEU A 473 -7.76 50.88 -13.58
C LEU A 473 -6.51 51.19 -14.40
N ASN A 474 -6.65 51.51 -15.70
CA ASN A 474 -5.52 51.79 -16.59
C ASN A 474 -4.98 53.23 -16.50
N GLU A 475 -5.72 54.18 -15.91
CA GLU A 475 -5.31 55.59 -15.80
C GLU A 475 -4.07 55.85 -14.90
N ASN A 476 -3.58 54.85 -14.16
CA ASN A 476 -2.63 55.03 -13.05
C ASN A 476 -1.31 54.24 -13.15
N ILE A 477 -0.91 53.74 -14.33
CA ILE A 477 0.30 52.90 -14.48
C ILE A 477 1.40 53.60 -15.33
N PRO A 478 2.60 53.90 -14.78
CA PRO A 478 3.69 54.50 -15.53
C PRO A 478 4.51 53.45 -16.32
N VAL A 479 4.78 53.72 -17.60
CA VAL A 479 5.55 52.83 -18.50
C VAL A 479 6.97 53.35 -18.71
N ARG A 480 7.99 52.53 -18.40
CA ARG A 480 9.38 52.68 -18.89
C ARG A 480 10.09 51.33 -19.03
N ASN A 481 10.22 50.86 -20.27
CA ASN A 481 11.34 50.01 -20.72
C ASN A 481 12.35 50.94 -21.44
N SER A 482 13.66 50.72 -21.32
CA SER A 482 14.66 51.41 -22.15
C SER A 482 15.46 50.43 -23.00
N ASP A 483 15.86 50.85 -24.22
CA ASP A 483 16.66 50.04 -25.15
C ASP A 483 17.97 49.53 -24.52
N VAL A 484 18.57 50.33 -23.63
CA VAL A 484 19.81 49.99 -22.93
C VAL A 484 19.61 48.83 -21.96
N ASP A 485 18.47 48.78 -21.25
CA ASP A 485 18.15 47.69 -20.32
C ASP A 485 17.99 46.36 -21.06
N TYR A 486 17.23 46.36 -22.17
CA TYR A 486 17.05 45.18 -23.02
C TYR A 486 18.38 44.63 -23.54
N ARG A 487 19.26 45.52 -24.03
CA ARG A 487 20.58 45.14 -24.55
C ARG A 487 21.51 44.61 -23.45
N LEU A 488 21.44 45.14 -22.24
CA LEU A 488 22.20 44.63 -21.08
C LEU A 488 21.72 43.22 -20.66
N LEU A 489 20.41 42.98 -20.68
CA LEU A 489 19.82 41.66 -20.37
C LEU A 489 20.25 40.59 -21.39
N GLU A 490 20.16 40.88 -22.69
CA GLU A 490 20.61 39.94 -23.73
C GLU A 490 22.13 39.75 -23.75
N ALA A 491 22.93 40.79 -23.50
CA ALA A 491 24.39 40.64 -23.37
C ALA A 491 24.77 39.71 -22.20
N ALA A 492 24.12 39.88 -21.03
CA ALA A 492 24.36 39.05 -19.86
C ALA A 492 23.92 37.58 -20.03
N LYS A 493 22.88 37.34 -20.84
CA LYS A 493 22.40 36.02 -21.28
C LYS A 493 23.34 35.37 -22.31
N ALA A 494 23.80 36.14 -23.29
CA ALA A 494 24.77 35.71 -24.29
C ALA A 494 26.14 35.37 -23.67
N GLY A 495 26.52 36.05 -22.59
CA GLY A 495 27.84 35.96 -21.99
C GLY A 495 28.84 36.97 -22.55
N ASP A 496 28.36 37.99 -23.27
CA ASP A 496 29.19 39.06 -23.83
C ASP A 496 29.61 40.02 -22.71
N LEU A 497 30.73 39.69 -22.08
CA LEU A 497 31.30 40.45 -20.97
C LEU A 497 31.71 41.87 -21.39
N ASP A 498 32.07 42.11 -22.65
CA ASP A 498 32.56 43.42 -23.09
C ASP A 498 31.41 44.37 -23.44
N THR A 499 30.30 43.87 -24.01
CA THR A 499 29.05 44.63 -24.07
C THR A 499 28.46 44.85 -22.67
N VAL A 500 28.53 43.87 -21.76
CA VAL A 500 28.11 44.09 -20.35
C VAL A 500 28.94 45.19 -19.68
N LYS A 501 30.27 45.21 -19.85
CA LYS A 501 31.13 46.31 -19.33
C LYS A 501 30.75 47.69 -19.90
N GLN A 502 30.32 47.75 -21.15
CA GLN A 502 29.94 49.01 -21.82
C GLN A 502 28.55 49.53 -21.41
N LEU A 503 27.59 48.63 -21.13
CA LEU A 503 26.20 48.99 -20.87
C LEU A 503 25.81 49.00 -19.37
N CYS A 504 26.56 48.31 -18.53
CA CYS A 504 26.27 48.20 -17.10
C CYS A 504 26.66 49.46 -16.32
N SER A 505 25.69 50.02 -15.60
CA SER A 505 25.85 51.16 -14.68
C SER A 505 25.18 50.85 -13.33
N PRO A 506 25.52 51.60 -12.25
CA PRO A 506 24.85 51.47 -10.96
C PRO A 506 23.33 51.70 -10.99
N GLN A 507 22.79 52.29 -12.06
CA GLN A 507 21.36 52.52 -12.24
C GLN A 507 20.63 51.37 -12.96
N ASN A 508 21.32 50.60 -13.81
CA ASN A 508 20.69 49.53 -14.62
C ASN A 508 21.23 48.11 -14.37
N VAL A 509 22.25 47.92 -13.53
CA VAL A 509 22.79 46.59 -13.15
C VAL A 509 21.70 45.62 -12.63
N ASN A 510 20.62 46.17 -12.05
CA ASN A 510 19.44 45.44 -11.58
C ASN A 510 18.16 45.72 -12.40
N CYS A 511 18.31 46.11 -13.68
CA CYS A 511 17.20 46.27 -14.63
C CYS A 511 16.40 44.97 -14.80
N ARG A 512 15.21 45.08 -15.43
CA ARG A 512 14.19 44.03 -15.40
C ARG A 512 13.65 43.72 -16.77
N ASP A 513 13.63 42.44 -17.10
CA ASP A 513 12.86 41.87 -18.21
C ASP A 513 11.34 42.04 -17.96
N LEU A 514 10.78 43.20 -18.31
CA LEU A 514 9.35 43.52 -18.09
C LEU A 514 8.40 42.72 -18.99
N GLU A 515 8.90 42.12 -20.08
CA GLU A 515 8.08 41.39 -21.05
C GLU A 515 7.99 39.89 -20.71
N GLY A 516 9.01 39.33 -20.05
CA GLY A 516 9.06 37.96 -19.55
C GLY A 516 8.85 37.85 -18.04
N ARG A 517 9.92 37.49 -17.32
CA ARG A 517 9.88 37.07 -15.90
C ARG A 517 10.30 38.14 -14.89
N HIS A 518 10.52 39.40 -15.29
CA HIS A 518 11.16 40.42 -14.44
C HIS A 518 12.53 39.94 -13.92
N SER A 519 13.22 39.10 -14.70
CA SER A 519 14.58 38.64 -14.42
C SER A 519 15.57 39.79 -14.60
N THR A 520 16.64 39.78 -13.79
CA THR A 520 17.76 40.75 -13.88
C THR A 520 18.90 40.19 -14.74
N PRO A 521 19.89 41.00 -15.16
CA PRO A 521 21.08 40.49 -15.87
C PRO A 521 21.76 39.33 -15.11
N LEU A 522 21.80 39.39 -13.78
CA LEU A 522 22.35 38.33 -12.93
C LEU A 522 21.54 37.02 -12.98
N HIS A 523 20.22 37.06 -13.16
CA HIS A 523 19.40 35.84 -13.36
C HIS A 523 19.74 35.14 -14.67
N PHE A 524 19.95 35.90 -15.74
CA PHE A 524 20.34 35.36 -17.04
C PHE A 524 21.77 34.84 -17.02
N ALA A 525 22.73 35.63 -16.53
CA ALA A 525 24.11 35.21 -16.39
C ALA A 525 24.24 33.93 -15.54
N ALA A 526 23.47 33.83 -14.45
CA ALA A 526 23.46 32.65 -13.60
C ALA A 526 22.77 31.42 -14.25
N GLY A 527 21.71 31.61 -15.03
CA GLY A 527 20.99 30.51 -15.70
C GLY A 527 21.69 29.94 -16.93
N TYR A 528 22.56 30.72 -17.58
CA TYR A 528 23.27 30.35 -18.81
C TYR A 528 24.78 30.07 -18.60
N ASN A 529 25.19 29.81 -17.35
CA ASN A 529 26.58 29.53 -16.92
C ASN A 529 27.62 30.59 -17.35
N ARG A 530 27.30 31.88 -17.18
CA ARG A 530 28.18 32.99 -17.61
C ARG A 530 29.10 33.45 -16.48
N VAL A 531 29.95 32.56 -15.97
CA VAL A 531 30.78 32.76 -14.75
C VAL A 531 31.42 34.16 -14.67
N ALA A 532 32.17 34.57 -15.70
CA ALA A 532 32.85 35.88 -15.72
C ALA A 532 31.88 37.08 -15.76
N VAL A 533 30.67 36.92 -16.30
CA VAL A 533 29.61 37.95 -16.26
C VAL A 533 28.93 37.97 -14.90
N VAL A 534 28.68 36.81 -14.27
CA VAL A 534 28.17 36.71 -12.90
C VAL A 534 29.14 37.41 -11.93
N GLU A 535 30.43 37.12 -12.05
CA GLU A 535 31.49 37.75 -11.26
C GLU A 535 31.53 39.27 -11.47
N TYR A 536 31.54 39.73 -12.73
CA TYR A 536 31.54 41.16 -13.04
C TYR A 536 30.30 41.88 -12.48
N LEU A 537 29.10 41.33 -12.69
CA LEU A 537 27.84 41.91 -12.22
C LEU A 537 27.80 41.99 -10.68
N LEU A 538 28.24 40.95 -9.96
CA LEU A 538 28.30 40.95 -8.50
C LEU A 538 29.25 42.03 -7.97
N HIS A 539 30.42 42.22 -8.59
CA HIS A 539 31.35 43.30 -8.25
C HIS A 539 30.81 44.71 -8.54
N HIS A 540 29.83 44.85 -9.44
CA HIS A 540 29.23 46.13 -9.83
C HIS A 540 27.83 46.38 -9.23
N GLY A 541 27.47 45.64 -8.17
CA GLY A 541 26.27 45.91 -7.37
C GLY A 541 25.00 45.18 -7.83
N ALA A 542 25.13 44.09 -8.59
CA ALA A 542 23.98 43.21 -8.87
C ALA A 542 23.46 42.56 -7.58
N ASP A 543 22.15 42.65 -7.36
CA ASP A 543 21.48 42.13 -6.17
C ASP A 543 21.35 40.61 -6.25
N VAL A 544 22.16 39.92 -5.44
CA VAL A 544 22.19 38.45 -5.29
C VAL A 544 20.89 37.89 -4.69
N HIS A 545 20.04 38.73 -4.11
CA HIS A 545 18.72 38.40 -3.56
C HIS A 545 17.56 38.89 -4.42
N ALA A 546 17.82 39.51 -5.59
CA ALA A 546 16.79 40.01 -6.47
C ALA A 546 15.83 38.87 -6.82
N LYS A 547 14.52 39.10 -6.68
CA LYS A 547 13.48 38.13 -7.02
C LYS A 547 12.84 38.43 -8.37
N ASP A 548 12.67 37.41 -9.19
CA ASP A 548 11.86 37.44 -10.42
C ASP A 548 10.34 37.38 -10.10
N LYS A 549 9.50 37.35 -11.16
CA LYS A 549 8.04 37.26 -11.09
C LYS A 549 7.51 35.96 -10.44
N GLY A 550 8.32 34.89 -10.41
CA GLY A 550 8.06 33.66 -9.66
C GLY A 550 8.60 33.69 -8.22
N GLY A 551 9.29 34.76 -7.82
CA GLY A 551 9.95 34.87 -6.52
C GLY A 551 11.33 34.20 -6.46
N LEU A 552 11.83 33.67 -7.58
CA LEU A 552 13.13 33.01 -7.69
C LEU A 552 14.24 34.06 -7.67
N VAL A 553 15.32 33.77 -6.93
CA VAL A 553 16.60 34.50 -7.00
C VAL A 553 17.60 33.78 -7.92
N PRO A 554 18.69 34.42 -8.40
CA PRO A 554 19.64 33.83 -9.36
C PRO A 554 20.21 32.46 -8.96
N LEU A 555 20.37 32.19 -7.66
CA LEU A 555 20.83 30.90 -7.15
C LEU A 555 19.90 29.73 -7.56
N HIS A 556 18.59 29.93 -7.66
CA HIS A 556 17.68 28.87 -8.14
C HIS A 556 17.97 28.51 -9.60
N ASN A 557 18.23 29.50 -10.46
CA ASN A 557 18.58 29.25 -11.87
C ASN A 557 19.88 28.42 -11.95
N ALA A 558 20.91 28.80 -11.20
CA ALA A 558 22.17 28.05 -11.14
C ALA A 558 21.97 26.60 -10.65
N CYS A 559 21.21 26.42 -9.56
CA CYS A 559 20.93 25.10 -8.98
C CYS A 559 20.05 24.22 -9.88
N SER A 560 19.05 24.78 -10.55
CA SER A 560 18.14 24.04 -11.43
C SER A 560 18.85 23.54 -12.69
N TYR A 561 19.62 24.39 -13.36
CA TYR A 561 20.34 24.00 -14.56
C TYR A 561 21.61 23.18 -14.28
N GLY A 562 22.22 23.31 -13.09
CA GLY A 562 23.35 22.50 -12.64
C GLY A 562 24.72 23.20 -12.70
N HIS A 563 24.73 24.53 -12.63
CA HIS A 563 25.93 25.34 -12.82
C HIS A 563 26.68 25.51 -11.49
N TYR A 564 27.52 24.54 -11.14
CA TYR A 564 28.20 24.47 -9.84
C TYR A 564 29.04 25.71 -9.53
N GLU A 565 29.89 26.14 -10.46
CA GLU A 565 30.81 27.29 -10.28
C GLU A 565 30.05 28.59 -10.02
N VAL A 566 28.95 28.81 -10.75
CA VAL A 566 28.03 29.93 -10.53
C VAL A 566 27.32 29.81 -9.18
N ALA A 567 26.84 28.62 -8.80
CA ALA A 567 26.17 28.41 -7.52
C ALA A 567 27.12 28.68 -6.34
N GLU A 568 28.37 28.23 -6.42
CA GLU A 568 29.39 28.52 -5.42
C GLU A 568 29.72 30.01 -5.37
N LEU A 569 29.94 30.66 -6.52
CA LEU A 569 30.22 32.09 -6.59
C LEU A 569 29.09 32.93 -5.98
N LEU A 570 27.84 32.62 -6.29
CA LEU A 570 26.67 33.29 -5.69
C LEU A 570 26.63 33.08 -4.16
N VAL A 571 26.89 31.87 -3.66
CA VAL A 571 26.93 31.58 -2.22
C VAL A 571 28.08 32.29 -1.51
N ARG A 572 29.27 32.37 -2.14
CA ARG A 572 30.42 33.16 -1.64
C ARG A 572 30.10 34.65 -1.57
N HIS A 573 29.33 35.19 -2.51
CA HIS A 573 28.78 36.55 -2.48
C HIS A 573 27.49 36.68 -1.63
N GLY A 574 27.21 35.73 -0.74
CA GLY A 574 26.18 35.84 0.29
C GLY A 574 24.78 35.35 -0.09
N ALA A 575 24.59 34.68 -1.23
CA ALA A 575 23.29 34.14 -1.62
C ALA A 575 22.70 33.22 -0.55
N SER A 576 21.48 33.54 -0.07
CA SER A 576 20.82 32.75 0.97
C SER A 576 20.36 31.40 0.42
N VAL A 577 21.08 30.32 0.76
CA VAL A 577 20.76 28.94 0.35
C VAL A 577 19.38 28.45 0.80
N ASN A 578 18.78 29.15 1.77
CA ASN A 578 17.50 28.85 2.40
C ASN A 578 16.38 29.82 2.00
N VAL A 579 16.62 30.71 1.03
CA VAL A 579 15.60 31.54 0.39
C VAL A 579 14.49 30.67 -0.22
N ALA A 580 13.28 31.22 -0.28
CA ALA A 580 12.11 30.55 -0.81
C ALA A 580 11.41 31.42 -1.88
N ASP A 581 10.92 30.79 -2.96
CA ASP A 581 10.14 31.43 -4.02
C ASP A 581 8.63 31.55 -3.67
N LEU A 582 7.76 31.88 -4.64
CA LEU A 582 6.31 31.99 -4.42
C LEU A 582 5.60 30.63 -4.19
N TRP A 583 6.22 29.53 -4.59
CA TRP A 583 5.79 28.15 -4.31
C TRP A 583 6.53 27.54 -3.12
N LYS A 584 7.30 28.34 -2.37
CA LYS A 584 8.19 27.94 -1.27
C LYS A 584 9.30 26.95 -1.66
N PHE A 585 9.60 26.78 -2.94
CA PHE A 585 10.78 26.05 -3.38
C PHE A 585 12.04 26.79 -2.90
N THR A 586 13.06 26.04 -2.52
CA THR A 586 14.39 26.57 -2.19
C THR A 586 15.40 26.13 -3.26
N PRO A 587 16.60 26.72 -3.32
CA PRO A 587 17.66 26.23 -4.20
C PRO A 587 17.99 24.74 -4.03
N LEU A 588 17.76 24.17 -2.84
CA LEU A 588 17.95 22.74 -2.57
C LEU A 588 16.83 21.86 -3.17
N HIS A 589 15.58 22.36 -3.23
CA HIS A 589 14.50 21.68 -3.95
C HIS A 589 14.81 21.61 -5.45
N GLU A 590 15.26 22.71 -6.05
CA GLU A 590 15.68 22.74 -7.46
C GLU A 590 16.86 21.81 -7.74
N ALA A 591 17.91 21.85 -6.92
CA ALA A 591 19.05 20.94 -7.08
C ALA A 591 18.64 19.46 -6.99
N ALA A 592 17.77 19.11 -6.03
CA ALA A 592 17.28 17.75 -5.84
C ALA A 592 16.40 17.27 -7.00
N ALA A 593 15.39 18.06 -7.40
CA ALA A 593 14.46 17.75 -8.49
C ALA A 593 15.15 17.57 -9.85
N LYS A 594 16.32 18.20 -10.04
CA LYS A 594 17.10 18.18 -11.28
C LYS A 594 18.32 17.25 -11.21
N GLY A 595 18.49 16.46 -10.15
CA GLY A 595 19.54 15.44 -10.01
C GLY A 595 20.96 15.99 -9.78
N LYS A 596 21.10 17.17 -9.17
CA LYS A 596 22.37 17.93 -9.10
C LYS A 596 23.15 17.64 -7.81
N TYR A 597 23.61 16.40 -7.64
CA TYR A 597 24.27 15.90 -6.42
C TYR A 597 25.31 16.85 -5.79
N GLU A 598 26.32 17.32 -6.55
CA GLU A 598 27.36 18.21 -5.99
C GLU A 598 26.82 19.59 -5.60
N ILE A 599 25.72 20.07 -6.20
CA ILE A 599 25.04 21.30 -5.77
C ILE A 599 24.21 21.05 -4.51
N CYS A 600 23.52 19.92 -4.39
CA CYS A 600 22.87 19.54 -3.13
C CYS A 600 23.89 19.52 -1.97
N LYS A 601 25.06 18.92 -2.21
CA LYS A 601 26.17 18.82 -1.26
C LYS A 601 26.78 20.17 -0.91
N LEU A 602 26.99 21.05 -1.90
CA LEU A 602 27.39 22.44 -1.69
C LEU A 602 26.38 23.22 -0.83
N LEU A 603 25.09 23.15 -1.16
CA LEU A 603 24.03 23.85 -0.43
C LEU A 603 23.91 23.37 1.01
N LEU A 604 23.94 22.06 1.26
CA LEU A 604 23.93 21.47 2.60
C LEU A 604 25.16 21.91 3.43
N LYS A 605 26.35 21.90 2.83
CA LYS A 605 27.59 22.41 3.46
C LYS A 605 27.48 23.89 3.88
N HIS A 606 26.71 24.68 3.15
CA HIS A 606 26.41 26.09 3.48
C HIS A 606 25.11 26.28 4.27
N GLY A 607 24.58 25.22 4.89
CA GLY A 607 23.48 25.29 5.85
C GLY A 607 22.08 25.26 5.26
N ALA A 608 21.89 24.79 4.02
CA ALA A 608 20.55 24.56 3.46
C ALA A 608 19.79 23.51 4.27
N ASP A 609 18.50 23.76 4.52
CA ASP A 609 17.65 22.90 5.35
C ASP A 609 16.92 21.85 4.49
N PRO A 610 17.25 20.54 4.62
CA PRO A 610 16.60 19.47 3.86
C PRO A 610 15.19 19.12 4.37
N THR A 611 14.74 19.72 5.48
CA THR A 611 13.41 19.48 6.07
C THR A 611 12.37 20.53 5.68
N LYS A 612 12.79 21.66 5.08
CA LYS A 612 11.88 22.69 4.56
C LYS A 612 10.89 22.10 3.58
N LYS A 613 9.61 22.47 3.73
CA LYS A 613 8.53 22.06 2.84
C LYS A 613 8.12 23.19 1.90
N ASN A 614 7.93 22.84 0.62
CA ASN A 614 7.36 23.71 -0.40
C ASN A 614 5.84 23.96 -0.13
N ARG A 615 5.13 24.62 -1.06
CA ARG A 615 3.70 24.93 -0.96
C ARG A 615 2.81 23.67 -0.97
N ASP A 616 3.26 22.60 -1.61
CA ASP A 616 2.55 21.32 -1.73
C ASP A 616 2.77 20.40 -0.51
N GLY A 617 3.72 20.75 0.37
CA GLY A 617 4.10 19.97 1.54
C GLY A 617 5.31 19.05 1.32
N ASN A 618 5.90 19.05 0.13
CA ASN A 618 7.06 18.25 -0.25
C ASN A 618 8.35 18.88 0.28
N THR A 619 9.28 18.06 0.77
CA THR A 619 10.67 18.42 1.07
C THR A 619 11.56 18.24 -0.18
N PRO A 620 12.82 18.70 -0.18
CA PRO A 620 13.78 18.37 -1.24
C PRO A 620 13.94 16.86 -1.46
N LEU A 621 13.80 16.04 -0.41
CA LEU A 621 13.87 14.57 -0.52
C LEU A 621 12.68 13.99 -1.29
N ASP A 622 11.48 14.52 -1.07
CA ASP A 622 10.25 14.12 -1.78
C ASP A 622 10.26 14.56 -3.27
N MET A 623 11.20 15.42 -3.65
CA MET A 623 11.42 15.86 -5.04
C MET A 623 12.46 15.02 -5.81
N VAL A 624 13.21 14.14 -5.13
CA VAL A 624 14.23 13.30 -5.77
C VAL A 624 13.56 12.24 -6.63
N LYS A 625 14.09 12.00 -7.83
CA LYS A 625 13.53 11.00 -8.75
C LYS A 625 13.70 9.58 -8.21
N GLU A 626 12.78 8.70 -8.60
CA GLU A 626 12.92 7.26 -8.38
C GLU A 626 14.20 6.75 -9.07
N GLY A 627 15.15 6.24 -8.28
CA GLY A 627 16.45 5.76 -8.74
C GLY A 627 17.66 6.62 -8.31
N ASP A 628 17.49 7.90 -8.00
CA ASP A 628 18.59 8.82 -7.61
C ASP A 628 19.02 8.61 -6.14
N THR A 629 19.42 7.39 -5.77
CA THR A 629 19.70 6.96 -4.38
C THR A 629 20.73 7.82 -3.67
N ASP A 630 21.74 8.30 -4.39
CA ASP A 630 22.83 9.12 -3.85
C ASP A 630 22.34 10.46 -3.31
N ILE A 631 21.33 11.06 -3.95
CA ILE A 631 20.72 12.32 -3.48
C ILE A 631 19.72 12.03 -2.36
N GLN A 632 19.00 10.90 -2.42
CA GLN A 632 18.12 10.49 -1.32
C GLN A 632 18.90 10.25 -0.02
N ASP A 633 20.04 9.57 -0.08
CA ASP A 633 20.86 9.29 1.10
C ASP A 633 21.61 10.53 1.59
N LEU A 634 22.09 11.40 0.68
CA LEU A 634 22.66 12.70 1.03
C LEU A 634 21.66 13.61 1.78
N LEU A 635 20.40 13.65 1.36
CA LEU A 635 19.35 14.47 2.00
C LEU A 635 18.82 13.85 3.31
N ARG A 636 18.96 12.53 3.49
CA ARG A 636 18.62 11.83 4.75
C ARG A 636 19.75 11.90 5.78
N GLY A 637 21.00 12.07 5.36
CA GLY A 637 22.17 12.09 6.24
C GLY A 637 22.25 10.83 7.12
N ASP A 638 22.44 11.03 8.43
CA ASP A 638 22.50 9.98 9.45
C ASP A 638 21.36 8.97 9.38
N ALA A 639 20.14 9.37 8.98
CA ALA A 639 19.01 8.46 8.85
C ALA A 639 19.23 7.41 7.73
N ALA A 640 20.01 7.72 6.69
CA ALA A 640 20.40 6.75 5.67
C ALA A 640 21.50 5.79 6.16
N LEU A 641 22.43 6.26 7.00
CA LEU A 641 23.44 5.40 7.64
C LEU A 641 22.78 4.41 8.62
N LEU A 642 21.84 4.88 9.44
CA LEU A 642 21.03 4.05 10.35
C LEU A 642 20.19 3.02 9.57
N ASP A 643 19.55 3.42 8.46
CA ASP A 643 18.80 2.51 7.58
C ASP A 643 19.71 1.46 6.91
N ALA A 644 20.85 1.87 6.37
CA ALA A 644 21.82 0.99 5.74
C ALA A 644 22.37 -0.04 6.74
N ALA A 645 22.67 0.39 7.97
CA ALA A 645 23.18 -0.48 9.02
C ALA A 645 22.12 -1.47 9.56
N LYS A 646 20.85 -1.04 9.62
CA LYS A 646 19.69 -1.89 9.94
C LYS A 646 19.42 -2.94 8.85
N LYS A 647 19.65 -2.62 7.59
CA LYS A 647 19.44 -3.51 6.42
C LYS A 647 20.65 -4.37 6.05
N GLY A 648 21.78 -4.22 6.72
CA GLY A 648 23.02 -4.95 6.41
C GLY A 648 23.68 -4.53 5.09
N CYS A 649 23.41 -3.33 4.59
CA CYS A 649 23.90 -2.89 3.28
C CYS A 649 25.31 -2.28 3.40
N LEU A 650 26.33 -3.15 3.52
CA LEU A 650 27.74 -2.75 3.74
C LEU A 650 28.22 -1.66 2.77
N ALA A 651 27.96 -1.80 1.47
CA ALA A 651 28.37 -0.80 0.47
C ALA A 651 27.73 0.60 0.67
N ARG A 652 26.51 0.69 1.22
CA ARG A 652 25.91 1.98 1.62
C ARG A 652 26.51 2.49 2.92
N VAL A 653 26.78 1.62 3.90
CA VAL A 653 27.47 1.99 5.14
C VAL A 653 28.88 2.56 4.83
N GLN A 654 29.66 1.89 3.99
CA GLN A 654 30.98 2.34 3.51
C GLN A 654 30.94 3.72 2.83
N LYS A 655 29.84 4.04 2.12
CA LYS A 655 29.67 5.32 1.39
C LYS A 655 29.17 6.47 2.28
N LEU A 656 28.47 6.16 3.37
CA LEU A 656 27.77 7.15 4.22
C LEU A 656 28.40 7.35 5.61
N CYS A 657 29.26 6.42 6.04
CA CYS A 657 29.96 6.47 7.32
C CYS A 657 31.17 7.41 7.26
N SER A 658 31.32 8.21 8.31
CA SER A 658 32.42 9.12 8.55
C SER A 658 32.73 9.15 10.06
N LEU A 659 33.90 9.66 10.44
CA LEU A 659 34.27 9.81 11.85
C LEU A 659 33.31 10.72 12.64
N GLU A 660 32.59 11.62 11.95
CA GLU A 660 31.62 12.54 12.57
C GLU A 660 30.27 11.86 12.84
N ASN A 661 29.81 10.95 11.97
CA ASN A 661 28.48 10.33 12.06
C ASN A 661 28.44 8.82 12.37
N ILE A 662 29.58 8.15 12.52
CA ILE A 662 29.62 6.70 12.83
C ILE A 662 28.84 6.31 14.11
N ASN A 663 28.76 7.24 15.07
CA ASN A 663 27.99 7.10 16.31
C ASN A 663 26.69 7.95 16.34
N CYS A 664 26.16 8.33 15.16
CA CYS A 664 24.90 9.06 15.01
C CYS A 664 23.72 8.34 15.69
N ARG A 665 22.66 9.07 16.07
CA ARG A 665 21.57 8.52 16.88
C ARG A 665 20.22 8.57 16.19
N ASP A 666 19.46 7.49 16.30
CA ASP A 666 18.02 7.47 16.00
C ASP A 666 17.25 8.32 17.03
N THR A 667 17.09 9.61 16.73
CA THR A 667 16.43 10.59 17.60
C THR A 667 14.92 10.39 17.74
N GLN A 668 14.29 9.61 16.85
CA GLN A 668 12.84 9.37 16.86
C GLN A 668 12.47 8.06 17.57
N GLY A 669 13.35 7.06 17.54
CA GLY A 669 13.20 5.79 18.25
C GLY A 669 13.98 5.72 19.57
N ARG A 670 14.88 4.73 19.67
CA ARG A 670 15.57 4.37 20.93
C ARG A 670 16.85 5.16 21.21
N ASN A 671 17.21 6.18 20.43
CA ASN A 671 18.54 6.84 20.50
C ASN A 671 19.70 5.85 20.25
N SER A 672 19.44 4.84 19.43
CA SER A 672 20.38 3.78 19.04
C SER A 672 21.40 4.26 18.00
N THR A 673 22.61 3.69 18.00
CA THR A 673 23.65 3.91 16.98
C THR A 673 23.51 2.95 15.78
N PRO A 674 24.20 3.17 14.64
CA PRO A 674 24.30 2.19 13.57
C PRO A 674 24.71 0.80 14.06
N LEU A 675 25.66 0.73 15.02
CA LEU A 675 26.12 -0.53 15.61
C LEU A 675 25.03 -1.26 16.42
N HIS A 676 24.16 -0.55 17.14
CA HIS A 676 22.99 -1.17 17.80
C HIS A 676 22.03 -1.82 16.80
N LEU A 677 21.85 -1.18 15.63
CA LEU A 677 20.96 -1.67 14.58
C LEU A 677 21.57 -2.86 13.85
N ALA A 678 22.86 -2.80 13.51
CA ALA A 678 23.60 -3.94 12.97
C ALA A 678 23.57 -5.12 13.94
N ALA A 679 23.81 -4.87 15.23
CA ALA A 679 23.82 -5.88 16.27
C ALA A 679 22.44 -6.52 16.52
N GLY A 680 21.34 -5.76 16.46
CA GLY A 680 19.99 -6.30 16.67
C GLY A 680 19.41 -7.06 15.46
N TYR A 681 19.85 -6.73 14.25
CA TYR A 681 19.31 -7.29 12.99
C TYR A 681 20.21 -8.38 12.35
N ASN A 682 21.24 -8.83 13.06
CA ASN A 682 22.24 -9.84 12.64
C ASN A 682 23.12 -9.46 11.43
N ASN A 683 23.49 -8.19 11.30
CA ASN A 683 24.30 -7.70 10.19
C ASN A 683 25.80 -7.72 10.55
N LEU A 684 26.40 -8.91 10.65
CA LEU A 684 27.77 -9.13 11.14
C LEU A 684 28.83 -8.29 10.40
N GLU A 685 28.87 -8.35 9.07
CA GLU A 685 29.84 -7.62 8.23
C GLU A 685 29.78 -6.09 8.45
N VAL A 686 28.58 -5.56 8.68
CA VAL A 686 28.36 -4.15 9.01
C VAL A 686 28.82 -3.83 10.42
N ALA A 687 28.55 -4.71 11.39
CA ALA A 687 29.02 -4.52 12.76
C ALA A 687 30.55 -4.52 12.83
N GLU A 688 31.23 -5.41 12.08
CA GLU A 688 32.69 -5.46 12.03
C GLU A 688 33.26 -4.20 11.38
N TYR A 689 32.76 -3.80 10.20
CA TYR A 689 33.19 -2.55 9.55
C TYR A 689 32.99 -1.31 10.44
N LEU A 690 31.86 -1.20 11.14
CA LEU A 690 31.59 -0.10 12.06
C LEU A 690 32.59 -0.10 13.24
N LEU A 691 32.92 -1.27 13.80
CA LEU A 691 33.88 -1.38 14.91
C LEU A 691 35.32 -1.03 14.45
N GLU A 692 35.75 -1.52 13.28
CA GLU A 692 37.04 -1.17 12.66
C GLU A 692 37.21 0.35 12.46
N HIS A 693 36.11 1.06 12.16
CA HIS A 693 36.12 2.50 11.88
C HIS A 693 35.81 3.38 13.10
N GLY A 694 35.73 2.79 14.31
CA GLY A 694 35.61 3.54 15.57
C GLY A 694 34.19 3.73 16.12
N ALA A 695 33.25 2.84 15.79
CA ALA A 695 31.94 2.81 16.46
C ALA A 695 32.10 2.45 17.94
N ASP A 696 31.38 3.15 18.81
CA ASP A 696 31.41 2.92 20.26
C ASP A 696 30.65 1.63 20.61
N VAL A 697 31.42 0.58 20.87
CA VAL A 697 31.00 -0.77 21.29
C VAL A 697 30.20 -0.78 22.60
N ASN A 698 30.29 0.28 23.41
CA ASN A 698 29.64 0.45 24.70
C ASN A 698 28.66 1.64 24.73
N ALA A 699 28.34 2.20 23.56
CA ALA A 699 27.36 3.27 23.44
C ALA A 699 26.04 2.83 24.07
N GLN A 700 25.49 3.62 25.00
CA GLN A 700 24.17 3.35 25.57
C GLN A 700 23.06 4.02 24.77
N ASP A 701 21.93 3.33 24.61
CA ASP A 701 20.68 3.86 24.07
C ASP A 701 19.82 4.60 25.13
N LYS A 702 18.60 5.00 24.78
CA LYS A 702 17.67 5.71 25.69
C LYS A 702 17.25 4.88 26.91
N GLY A 703 17.29 3.55 26.82
CA GLY A 703 17.08 2.61 27.93
C GLY A 703 18.35 2.27 28.72
N GLY A 704 19.54 2.69 28.26
CA GLY A 704 20.83 2.28 28.83
C GLY A 704 21.39 0.99 28.24
N LEU A 705 20.72 0.40 27.26
CA LEU A 705 21.14 -0.83 26.59
C LEU A 705 22.35 -0.52 25.69
N ILE A 706 23.34 -1.42 25.67
CA ILE A 706 24.47 -1.36 24.72
C ILE A 706 24.23 -2.34 23.54
N PRO A 707 25.02 -2.30 22.45
CA PRO A 707 24.86 -3.23 21.32
C PRO A 707 24.84 -4.72 21.72
N LEU A 708 25.57 -5.10 22.79
CA LEU A 708 25.57 -6.48 23.29
C LEU A 708 24.20 -6.90 23.87
N HIS A 709 23.43 -6.00 24.52
CA HIS A 709 22.05 -6.32 24.94
C HIS A 709 21.13 -6.60 23.75
N ASN A 710 21.28 -5.83 22.66
CA ASN A 710 20.51 -6.08 21.43
C ASN A 710 20.89 -7.45 20.83
N ALA A 711 22.18 -7.77 20.73
CA ALA A 711 22.63 -9.11 20.30
C ALA A 711 22.09 -10.21 21.24
N ALA A 712 22.01 -9.93 22.54
CA ALA A 712 21.55 -10.88 23.55
C ALA A 712 20.06 -11.18 23.55
N SER A 713 19.20 -10.18 23.42
CA SER A 713 17.75 -10.39 23.35
C SER A 713 17.36 -11.24 22.13
N TYR A 714 18.01 -11.02 20.98
CA TYR A 714 17.71 -11.74 19.74
C TYR A 714 18.52 -13.03 19.52
N GLY A 715 19.63 -13.24 20.24
CA GLY A 715 20.42 -14.49 20.22
C GLY A 715 21.53 -14.54 19.16
N HIS A 716 22.08 -13.39 18.76
CA HIS A 716 23.07 -13.29 17.67
C HIS A 716 24.49 -13.57 18.15
N VAL A 717 24.85 -14.86 18.25
CA VAL A 717 26.10 -15.36 18.86
C VAL A 717 27.36 -14.78 18.21
N ASP A 718 27.45 -14.78 16.88
CA ASP A 718 28.66 -14.31 16.17
C ASP A 718 28.91 -12.81 16.37
N ILE A 719 27.84 -12.02 16.41
CA ILE A 719 27.89 -10.59 16.73
C ILE A 719 28.28 -10.35 18.18
N ALA A 720 27.78 -11.14 19.13
CA ALA A 720 28.20 -11.01 20.52
C ALA A 720 29.69 -11.36 20.70
N ALA A 721 30.18 -12.41 20.03
CA ALA A 721 31.61 -12.74 20.02
C ALA A 721 32.46 -11.63 19.39
N LEU A 722 31.98 -11.00 18.31
CA LEU A 722 32.60 -9.83 17.70
C LEU A 722 32.63 -8.62 18.64
N LEU A 723 31.52 -8.30 19.32
CA LEU A 723 31.47 -7.21 20.30
C LEU A 723 32.42 -7.48 21.49
N ILE A 724 32.54 -8.73 21.94
CA ILE A 724 33.51 -9.14 22.96
C ILE A 724 34.96 -8.99 22.46
N LYS A 725 35.26 -9.38 21.22
CA LYS A 725 36.57 -9.15 20.56
C LYS A 725 36.95 -7.66 20.52
N TYR A 726 35.97 -6.75 20.46
CA TYR A 726 36.15 -5.30 20.51
C TYR A 726 35.94 -4.69 21.91
N ASN A 727 36.09 -5.46 22.99
CA ASN A 727 36.02 -5.01 24.39
C ASN A 727 34.67 -4.39 24.81
N THR A 728 33.55 -4.97 24.36
CA THR A 728 32.23 -4.66 24.95
C THR A 728 32.18 -5.04 26.43
N CYS A 729 31.45 -4.27 27.23
CA CYS A 729 31.29 -4.50 28.66
C CYS A 729 30.23 -5.60 28.89
N VAL A 730 30.69 -6.83 29.08
CA VAL A 730 29.85 -8.03 29.24
C VAL A 730 28.85 -7.91 30.40
N ASN A 731 29.21 -7.19 31.46
CA ASN A 731 28.36 -6.91 32.63
C ASN A 731 27.73 -5.51 32.64
N ALA A 732 27.63 -4.85 31.47
CA ALA A 732 26.95 -3.56 31.37
C ALA A 732 25.49 -3.66 31.82
N THR A 733 25.07 -2.72 32.67
CA THR A 733 23.68 -2.59 33.12
C THR A 733 22.92 -1.55 32.30
N ASP A 734 21.66 -1.85 32.01
CA ASP A 734 20.69 -0.85 31.54
C ASP A 734 20.07 -0.07 32.72
N LYS A 735 19.07 0.78 32.44
CA LYS A 735 18.40 1.61 33.47
C LYS A 735 17.60 0.82 34.51
N TRP A 736 17.32 -0.46 34.25
CA TRP A 736 16.63 -1.38 35.17
C TRP A 736 17.60 -2.42 35.75
N ALA A 737 18.91 -2.20 35.59
CA ALA A 737 20.01 -3.09 35.99
C ALA A 737 19.98 -4.48 35.32
N PHE A 738 19.34 -4.64 34.15
CA PHE A 738 19.49 -5.84 33.34
C PHE A 738 20.86 -5.85 32.65
N THR A 739 21.55 -6.99 32.72
CA THR A 739 22.77 -7.26 31.94
C THR A 739 22.44 -8.06 30.67
N PRO A 740 23.34 -8.15 29.68
CA PRO A 740 23.16 -9.03 28.52
C PRO A 740 22.88 -10.49 28.91
N LEU A 741 23.39 -10.96 30.05
CA LEU A 741 23.09 -12.31 30.56
C LEU A 741 21.64 -12.45 31.07
N HIS A 742 21.06 -11.41 31.68
CA HIS A 742 19.63 -11.39 32.04
C HIS A 742 18.73 -11.48 30.79
N GLU A 743 19.05 -10.70 29.76
CA GLU A 743 18.35 -10.76 28.47
C GLU A 743 18.49 -12.14 27.80
N ALA A 744 19.72 -12.66 27.69
CA ALA A 744 19.97 -13.98 27.10
C ALA A 744 19.21 -15.11 27.84
N ALA A 745 19.20 -15.08 29.18
CA ALA A 745 18.51 -16.07 29.99
C ALA A 745 16.98 -15.98 29.87
N GLN A 746 16.42 -14.76 29.90
CA GLN A 746 14.99 -14.55 29.77
C GLN A 746 14.46 -14.94 28.38
N LYS A 747 15.21 -14.64 27.30
CA LYS A 747 14.80 -14.95 25.91
C LYS A 747 15.20 -16.36 25.43
N GLY A 748 15.68 -17.26 26.30
CA GLY A 748 15.98 -18.64 25.93
C GLY A 748 17.19 -18.81 25.00
N ARG A 749 18.31 -18.12 25.27
CA ARG A 749 19.50 -18.08 24.38
C ARG A 749 20.68 -18.90 24.90
N THR A 750 20.53 -20.22 25.07
CA THR A 750 21.51 -21.09 25.75
C THR A 750 22.95 -20.96 25.24
N GLN A 751 23.16 -20.99 23.91
CA GLN A 751 24.49 -20.84 23.30
C GLN A 751 25.14 -19.49 23.65
N LEU A 752 24.33 -18.46 23.86
CA LEU A 752 24.79 -17.13 24.21
C LEU A 752 25.00 -16.96 25.71
N CYS A 753 24.14 -17.55 26.56
CA CYS A 753 24.42 -17.65 27.99
C CYS A 753 25.79 -18.30 28.22
N ALA A 754 26.10 -19.38 27.49
CA ALA A 754 27.41 -20.05 27.55
C ALA A 754 28.55 -19.14 27.10
N LEU A 755 28.40 -18.42 25.98
CA LEU A 755 29.40 -17.45 25.50
C LEU A 755 29.66 -16.32 26.52
N LEU A 756 28.59 -15.73 27.05
CA LEU A 756 28.66 -14.62 28.00
C LEU A 756 29.35 -15.05 29.31
N LEU A 757 28.97 -16.21 29.86
CA LEU A 757 29.61 -16.79 31.05
C LEU A 757 31.11 -17.10 30.81
N ALA A 758 31.45 -17.71 29.66
CA ALA A 758 32.83 -17.99 29.28
C ALA A 758 33.69 -16.72 29.12
N HIS A 759 33.08 -15.56 28.88
CA HIS A 759 33.73 -14.25 28.81
C HIS A 759 33.45 -13.36 30.04
N GLY A 760 33.12 -13.97 31.19
CA GLY A 760 33.10 -13.28 32.49
C GLY A 760 31.80 -12.57 32.85
N ALA A 761 30.67 -12.94 32.25
CA ALA A 761 29.36 -12.50 32.73
C ALA A 761 29.10 -13.04 34.15
N ASP A 762 28.63 -12.18 35.05
CA ASP A 762 28.32 -12.55 36.45
C ASP A 762 26.86 -13.01 36.58
N PRO A 763 26.61 -14.31 36.90
CA PRO A 763 25.25 -14.84 37.08
C PRO A 763 24.62 -14.47 38.43
N THR A 764 25.35 -13.80 39.33
CA THR A 764 24.87 -13.36 40.65
C THR A 764 24.38 -11.91 40.68
N MET A 765 24.69 -11.12 39.64
CA MET A 765 24.15 -9.76 39.47
C MET A 765 22.62 -9.78 39.47
N LYS A 766 22.03 -8.67 39.96
CA LYS A 766 20.58 -8.53 40.12
C LYS A 766 20.06 -7.28 39.40
N ASN A 767 18.90 -7.43 38.77
CA ASN A 767 18.13 -6.30 38.24
C ASN A 767 17.48 -5.46 39.36
N GLN A 768 16.77 -4.40 38.99
CA GLN A 768 16.07 -3.50 39.91
C GLN A 768 14.95 -4.20 40.72
N GLU A 769 14.42 -5.32 40.25
CA GLU A 769 13.44 -6.16 40.97
C GLU A 769 14.11 -7.17 41.92
N GLY A 770 15.45 -7.22 41.98
CA GLY A 770 16.23 -8.13 42.82
C GLY A 770 16.41 -9.54 42.25
N GLN A 771 15.98 -9.77 41.01
CA GLN A 771 16.07 -11.04 40.29
C GLN A 771 17.44 -11.20 39.65
N THR A 772 17.96 -12.43 39.65
CA THR A 772 19.15 -12.86 38.90
C THR A 772 18.78 -13.37 37.50
N PRO A 773 19.75 -13.62 36.59
CA PRO A 773 19.49 -14.33 35.33
C PRO A 773 18.84 -15.71 35.54
N LEU A 774 19.14 -16.41 36.64
CA LEU A 774 18.56 -17.73 36.95
C LEU A 774 17.08 -17.64 37.35
N ASP A 775 16.67 -16.56 38.01
CA ASP A 775 15.26 -16.30 38.33
C ASP A 775 14.45 -16.03 37.06
N LEU A 776 15.08 -15.41 36.04
CA LEU A 776 14.48 -15.12 34.74
C LEU A 776 14.59 -16.26 33.70
N ALA A 777 15.42 -17.28 33.94
CA ALA A 777 15.76 -18.30 32.95
C ALA A 777 14.56 -19.19 32.55
N THR A 778 14.17 -19.11 31.28
CA THR A 778 12.94 -19.71 30.73
C THR A 778 13.10 -21.13 30.17
N ALA A 779 14.32 -21.67 30.09
CA ALA A 779 14.62 -23.01 29.56
C ALA A 779 15.55 -23.80 30.50
N ASP A 780 15.29 -25.09 30.71
CA ASP A 780 15.94 -25.89 31.75
C ASP A 780 17.44 -26.11 31.54
N ASP A 781 17.91 -26.09 30.28
CA ASP A 781 19.31 -26.12 29.91
C ASP A 781 20.05 -24.84 30.35
N ILE A 782 19.40 -23.68 30.22
CA ILE A 782 19.88 -22.40 30.76
C ILE A 782 19.85 -22.41 32.28
N ARG A 783 18.80 -22.98 32.90
CA ARG A 783 18.73 -23.10 34.36
C ARG A 783 19.89 -23.95 34.89
N ALA A 784 20.17 -25.09 34.27
CA ALA A 784 21.32 -25.94 34.61
C ALA A 784 22.65 -25.21 34.41
N LEU A 785 22.85 -24.54 33.27
CA LEU A 785 24.06 -23.80 32.94
C LEU A 785 24.34 -22.64 33.92
N LEU A 786 23.30 -21.90 34.34
CA LEU A 786 23.42 -20.83 35.33
C LEU A 786 23.65 -21.38 36.74
N ILE A 787 23.04 -22.52 37.10
CA ILE A 787 23.28 -23.18 38.39
C ILE A 787 24.74 -23.65 38.51
N ASP A 788 25.30 -24.22 37.44
CA ASP A 788 26.70 -24.66 37.37
C ASP A 788 27.70 -23.48 37.47
N ALA A 789 27.32 -22.32 36.92
CA ALA A 789 28.13 -21.10 36.97
C ALA A 789 27.97 -20.25 38.26
N MET A 790 27.00 -20.56 39.13
CA MET A 790 26.76 -19.80 40.37
C MET A 790 27.46 -20.42 41.58
N PRO A 791 28.06 -19.62 42.48
CA PRO A 791 28.62 -20.15 43.73
C PRO A 791 27.51 -20.76 44.62
N PRO A 792 27.77 -21.86 45.36
CA PRO A 792 26.74 -22.57 46.15
C PRO A 792 26.00 -21.72 47.20
N GLU A 793 26.60 -20.60 47.59
CA GLU A 793 26.03 -19.63 48.53
C GLU A 793 24.89 -18.82 47.90
N ALA A 794 25.00 -18.48 46.61
CA ALA A 794 24.06 -17.63 45.86
C ALA A 794 22.84 -18.38 45.29
N LEU A 795 22.85 -19.72 45.28
CA LEU A 795 21.74 -20.54 44.79
C LEU A 795 20.49 -20.43 45.69
N PRO A 796 19.27 -20.41 45.12
CA PRO A 796 18.02 -20.49 45.88
C PRO A 796 17.96 -21.72 46.79
N SER A 797 17.28 -21.59 47.94
CA SER A 797 17.29 -22.60 49.02
C SER A 797 16.78 -23.99 48.63
N CYS A 798 16.00 -24.10 47.55
CA CYS A 798 15.52 -25.37 46.99
C CYS A 798 16.58 -26.18 46.21
N PHE A 799 17.73 -25.59 45.85
CA PHE A 799 18.79 -26.25 45.07
C PHE A 799 20.04 -26.63 45.89
N LYS A 800 20.03 -26.41 47.21
CA LYS A 800 21.17 -26.79 48.07
C LYS A 800 21.10 -28.29 48.42
N PRO A 801 22.14 -29.10 48.12
CA PRO A 801 22.14 -30.51 48.46
C PRO A 801 22.12 -30.70 49.98
N GLN A 802 21.17 -31.49 50.49
CA GLN A 802 21.04 -31.77 51.91
C GLN A 802 22.13 -32.74 52.39
N ALA A 803 23.26 -32.19 52.86
CA ALA A 803 24.23 -32.95 53.62
C ALA A 803 23.64 -33.30 55.00
N THR A 804 23.17 -34.54 55.16
CA THR A 804 22.76 -35.08 56.47
C THR A 804 23.99 -35.23 57.38
N VAL A 805 24.08 -34.40 58.42
CA VAL A 805 25.07 -34.53 59.50
C VAL A 805 24.35 -34.66 60.84
N VAL A 806 24.71 -35.67 61.62
CA VAL A 806 24.05 -36.01 62.88
C VAL A 806 24.84 -35.44 64.06
N SER A 807 24.20 -34.53 64.82
CA SER A 807 24.57 -34.10 66.18
C SER A 807 25.89 -33.30 66.37
N ALA A 808 25.99 -32.34 67.30
CA ALA A 808 24.96 -31.66 68.10
C ALA A 808 25.49 -30.33 68.71
N SER A 809 24.54 -29.52 69.21
CA SER A 809 24.67 -28.50 70.27
C SER A 809 25.52 -27.21 70.06
N VAL A 810 24.78 -26.10 69.83
CA VAL A 810 24.92 -24.76 70.45
C VAL A 810 26.18 -23.91 70.16
N ILE A 811 25.97 -22.71 69.58
CA ILE A 811 26.65 -21.42 69.89
C ILE A 811 25.82 -20.25 69.30
N SER A 812 26.01 -19.04 69.82
CA SER A 812 25.56 -17.75 69.27
C SER A 812 26.48 -16.63 69.79
N PRO A 813 26.66 -15.46 69.11
CA PRO A 813 26.29 -15.09 67.72
C PRO A 813 27.38 -14.25 66.97
N THR A 814 26.97 -13.63 65.85
CA THR A 814 27.45 -12.34 65.25
C THR A 814 28.79 -12.19 64.45
N SER A 815 28.62 -11.72 63.19
CA SER A 815 29.28 -10.56 62.51
C SER A 815 30.73 -10.56 61.95
N THR A 816 30.86 -10.58 60.59
CA THR A 816 31.55 -9.60 59.67
C THR A 816 33.04 -9.16 59.85
N PRO A 817 33.73 -8.52 58.85
CA PRO A 817 33.87 -8.80 57.39
C PRO A 817 35.28 -8.47 56.76
N SER A 818 35.40 -8.57 55.42
CA SER A 818 36.07 -7.60 54.48
C SER A 818 37.58 -7.63 54.07
N CYS A 819 37.81 -7.19 52.79
CA CYS A 819 38.98 -6.48 52.15
C CYS A 819 40.38 -7.15 51.97
N LEU A 820 41.26 -6.84 50.97
CA LEU A 820 41.24 -5.97 49.74
C LEU A 820 42.42 -6.25 48.72
N SER A 821 42.25 -5.85 47.45
CA SER A 821 43.21 -5.27 46.44
C SER A 821 44.53 -5.94 45.90
N ALA A 822 44.54 -6.25 44.58
CA ALA A 822 45.28 -5.60 43.45
C ALA A 822 46.73 -5.94 42.94
N ALA A 823 46.81 -6.09 41.58
CA ALA A 823 47.80 -5.59 40.58
C ALA A 823 49.14 -6.31 40.19
N SER A 824 49.34 -6.60 38.87
CA SER A 824 50.42 -6.07 37.96
C SER A 824 50.77 -6.92 36.70
N SER A 825 51.41 -6.27 35.70
CA SER A 825 51.48 -6.47 34.22
C SER A 825 52.58 -7.43 33.61
N ILE A 826 52.93 -7.27 32.29
CA ILE A 826 54.11 -7.76 31.47
C ILE A 826 53.85 -9.05 30.61
N ASP A 827 54.17 -9.22 29.29
CA ASP A 827 54.72 -8.35 28.20
C ASP A 827 54.50 -8.84 26.70
N ASN A 828 55.29 -8.29 25.74
CA ASN A 828 55.40 -8.37 24.25
C ASN A 828 56.12 -9.63 23.63
N LEU A 829 56.28 -9.94 22.31
CA LEU A 829 55.74 -9.55 20.95
C LEU A 829 56.41 -10.39 19.79
N ALA A 830 55.91 -10.31 18.53
CA ALA A 830 56.60 -10.49 17.20
C ALA A 830 56.42 -11.79 16.33
N GLY A 831 56.57 -11.64 15.00
CA GLY A 831 56.44 -12.66 13.91
C GLY A 831 57.74 -12.86 13.07
N PRO A 832 57.76 -13.07 11.72
CA PRO A 832 56.69 -13.05 10.69
C PRO A 832 56.69 -14.28 9.71
N LEU A 833 56.03 -14.19 8.54
CA LEU A 833 55.95 -15.21 7.47
C LEU A 833 56.56 -14.73 6.12
N THR A 834 57.09 -15.65 5.30
CA THR A 834 57.52 -15.39 3.90
C THR A 834 57.20 -16.55 2.93
N GLU A 835 56.37 -16.23 1.93
CA GLU A 835 56.42 -16.56 0.49
C GLU A 835 56.83 -17.94 -0.13
N LEU A 836 56.06 -18.25 -1.20
CA LEU A 836 56.44 -18.79 -2.54
C LEU A 836 56.34 -20.29 -2.94
N VAL A 837 55.65 -20.45 -4.10
CA VAL A 837 55.81 -21.43 -5.21
C VAL A 837 55.07 -22.79 -5.19
N VAL A 838 54.54 -23.13 -6.38
CA VAL A 838 53.85 -24.38 -6.77
C VAL A 838 54.53 -24.95 -8.03
N PRO A 839 54.85 -26.25 -8.05
CA PRO A 839 54.35 -27.17 -9.09
C PRO A 839 53.94 -28.54 -8.48
N GLY A 840 53.31 -29.49 -9.18
CA GLY A 840 52.84 -29.60 -10.56
C GLY A 840 52.28 -31.01 -10.79
N ALA A 841 51.43 -31.24 -11.81
CA ALA A 841 50.66 -32.48 -11.94
C ALA A 841 51.23 -33.52 -12.92
N SER A 842 51.15 -34.81 -12.56
CA SER A 842 51.17 -35.98 -13.48
C SER A 842 50.77 -37.28 -12.77
N GLY A 843 50.07 -38.19 -13.47
CA GLY A 843 49.92 -39.61 -13.08
C GLY A 843 51.01 -40.49 -13.73
N PRO A 844 50.81 -41.82 -13.95
CA PRO A 844 49.58 -42.61 -13.75
C PRO A 844 49.74 -44.03 -13.13
N ALA A 845 48.61 -44.73 -12.99
CA ALA A 845 48.35 -46.18 -13.16
C ALA A 845 49.05 -47.30 -12.34
N ASP A 846 48.22 -48.29 -11.98
CA ASP A 846 48.45 -49.74 -11.75
C ASP A 846 49.41 -50.24 -10.63
N GLY A 847 49.14 -51.45 -10.08
CA GLY A 847 50.20 -52.16 -9.31
C GLY A 847 49.86 -53.26 -8.28
N ALA A 848 48.60 -53.53 -7.92
CA ALA A 848 48.14 -54.73 -7.16
C ALA A 848 48.90 -55.26 -5.90
N THR A 849 48.16 -55.33 -4.78
CA THR A 849 48.26 -56.35 -3.70
C THR A 849 49.55 -56.54 -2.88
N ALA A 850 49.52 -56.05 -1.63
CA ALA A 850 49.87 -56.82 -0.43
C ALA A 850 49.14 -56.24 0.79
N SER A 851 48.95 -57.02 1.86
CA SER A 851 48.17 -56.61 3.04
C SER A 851 49.07 -56.13 4.19
N GLU A 852 49.09 -54.83 4.44
CA GLU A 852 49.48 -54.24 5.73
C GLU A 852 48.29 -53.51 6.36
N ARG A 853 48.17 -53.57 7.70
CA ARG A 853 47.06 -52.93 8.42
C ARG A 853 47.25 -51.41 8.46
N LYS A 854 46.54 -50.69 7.58
CA LYS A 854 46.32 -49.25 7.77
C LYS A 854 45.47 -49.02 9.04
N GLU A 855 45.79 -47.98 9.80
CA GLU A 855 44.85 -47.39 10.77
C GLU A 855 43.61 -46.90 10.00
N GLY A 856 42.41 -47.04 10.58
CA GLY A 856 41.16 -46.62 9.95
C GLY A 856 41.01 -45.09 9.93
N GLU A 857 40.35 -44.54 8.91
CA GLU A 857 40.18 -43.09 8.75
C GLU A 857 39.45 -42.46 9.95
N SER A 858 38.44 -43.14 10.51
CA SER A 858 37.77 -42.74 11.76
C SER A 858 38.73 -42.60 12.95
N ASP A 859 39.76 -43.44 13.06
CA ASP A 859 40.72 -43.38 14.17
C ASP A 859 41.69 -42.20 14.02
N GLN A 860 42.24 -42.00 12.84
CA GLN A 860 43.12 -40.86 12.55
C GLN A 860 42.35 -39.53 12.69
N PHE A 861 41.06 -39.52 12.38
CA PHE A 861 40.13 -38.43 12.67
C PHE A 861 39.92 -38.20 14.18
N LEU A 862 39.59 -39.24 14.97
CA LEU A 862 39.45 -39.12 16.43
C LEU A 862 40.74 -38.61 17.10
N LYS A 863 41.90 -39.04 16.60
CA LYS A 863 43.23 -38.58 17.01
C LYS A 863 43.40 -37.07 16.79
N SER A 864 43.00 -36.57 15.62
CA SER A 864 43.06 -35.14 15.28
C SER A 864 42.23 -34.23 16.20
N LEU A 865 41.20 -34.77 16.86
CA LEU A 865 40.31 -34.06 17.79
C LEU A 865 40.71 -34.21 19.28
N GLY A 866 41.68 -35.09 19.56
CA GLY A 866 42.05 -35.50 20.93
C GLY A 866 40.96 -36.34 21.61
N LEU A 867 40.29 -37.23 20.86
CA LEU A 867 39.17 -38.06 21.32
C LEU A 867 39.44 -39.56 21.15
N GLU A 868 40.71 -39.99 21.20
CA GLU A 868 41.15 -41.38 21.01
C GLU A 868 40.41 -42.39 21.92
N HIS A 869 40.00 -41.96 23.12
CA HIS A 869 39.23 -42.77 24.07
C HIS A 869 37.79 -43.12 23.63
N LEU A 870 37.33 -42.62 22.46
CA LEU A 870 36.04 -42.97 21.87
C LEU A 870 36.15 -44.05 20.77
N ARG A 871 37.37 -44.49 20.44
CA ARG A 871 37.65 -45.53 19.42
C ARG A 871 36.79 -46.77 19.62
N ASP A 872 36.77 -47.31 20.84
CA ASP A 872 36.01 -48.53 21.18
C ASP A 872 34.50 -48.39 20.92
N ILE A 873 33.93 -47.18 21.01
CA ILE A 873 32.52 -46.92 20.70
C ILE A 873 32.32 -46.87 19.18
N PHE A 874 33.20 -46.20 18.46
CA PHE A 874 33.17 -46.13 16.99
C PHE A 874 33.36 -47.52 16.36
N GLU A 875 34.24 -48.36 16.89
CA GLU A 875 34.43 -49.74 16.44
C GLU A 875 33.23 -50.64 16.82
N ARG A 876 32.68 -50.52 18.04
CA ARG A 876 31.54 -51.34 18.49
C ARG A 876 30.26 -51.04 17.73
N GLU A 877 29.96 -49.77 17.50
CA GLU A 877 28.75 -49.31 16.79
C GLU A 877 28.96 -49.17 15.27
N GLN A 878 30.15 -49.53 14.75
CA GLN A 878 30.52 -49.48 13.33
C GLN A 878 30.36 -48.08 12.67
N ILE A 879 30.73 -47.02 13.38
CA ILE A 879 30.53 -45.63 12.93
C ILE A 879 31.65 -45.21 11.98
N THR A 880 31.30 -45.13 10.70
CA THR A 880 32.12 -44.55 9.63
C THR A 880 31.92 -43.02 9.54
N LEU A 881 32.80 -42.33 8.81
CA LEU A 881 32.83 -40.86 8.76
C LEU A 881 31.62 -40.25 8.02
N ASP A 882 31.07 -40.96 7.04
CA ASP A 882 29.82 -40.64 6.35
C ASP A 882 28.60 -40.79 7.28
N VAL A 883 28.51 -41.88 8.04
CA VAL A 883 27.47 -42.05 9.08
C VAL A 883 27.58 -40.95 10.14
N LEU A 884 28.80 -40.63 10.60
CA LEU A 884 29.03 -39.54 11.56
C LEU A 884 28.57 -38.17 11.03
N ALA A 885 28.60 -37.93 9.72
CA ALA A 885 28.18 -36.66 9.12
C ALA A 885 26.67 -36.41 9.24
N ASP A 886 25.86 -37.48 9.17
CA ASP A 886 24.42 -37.41 9.36
C ASP A 886 24.02 -37.36 10.85
N MET A 887 24.86 -37.86 11.76
CA MET A 887 24.56 -37.92 13.21
C MET A 887 24.41 -36.54 13.88
N GLY A 888 23.58 -36.49 14.92
CA GLY A 888 23.28 -35.33 15.75
C GLY A 888 23.68 -35.53 17.22
N HIS A 889 23.46 -34.49 18.02
CA HIS A 889 23.85 -34.50 19.42
C HIS A 889 23.16 -35.59 20.25
N GLU A 890 21.91 -35.94 19.98
CA GLU A 890 21.21 -36.97 20.79
C GLU A 890 21.50 -38.40 20.31
N GLU A 891 21.66 -38.64 19.00
CA GLU A 891 22.11 -39.95 18.48
C GLU A 891 23.51 -40.31 19.01
N LEU A 892 24.45 -39.35 19.05
CA LEU A 892 25.77 -39.53 19.68
C LEU A 892 25.70 -39.75 21.20
N LYS A 893 24.63 -39.32 21.86
CA LYS A 893 24.41 -39.50 23.30
C LYS A 893 23.84 -40.89 23.60
N GLU A 894 22.93 -41.39 22.76
CA GLU A 894 22.32 -42.72 22.89
C GLU A 894 23.37 -43.85 22.78
N ILE A 895 24.36 -43.73 21.89
CA ILE A 895 25.51 -44.65 21.83
C ILE A 895 26.52 -44.51 23.00
N GLY A 896 26.30 -43.54 23.91
CA GLY A 896 27.04 -43.37 25.15
C GLY A 896 27.98 -42.17 25.25
N ILE A 897 28.12 -41.33 24.20
CA ILE A 897 29.01 -40.15 24.22
C ILE A 897 28.31 -38.97 24.95
N ASN A 898 28.07 -39.15 26.25
CA ASN A 898 27.25 -38.24 27.05
C ASN A 898 27.81 -36.80 27.12
N ALA A 899 29.13 -36.63 27.19
CA ALA A 899 29.79 -35.34 27.30
C ALA A 899 29.53 -34.44 26.07
N TYR A 900 28.82 -33.33 26.27
CA TYR A 900 28.44 -32.41 25.19
C TYR A 900 29.65 -31.88 24.39
N GLY A 901 30.74 -31.54 25.07
CA GLY A 901 31.97 -31.07 24.43
C GLY A 901 32.63 -32.09 23.50
N HIS A 902 32.48 -33.40 23.77
CA HIS A 902 32.97 -34.45 22.88
C HIS A 902 32.06 -34.59 21.64
N ARG A 903 30.74 -34.64 21.84
CA ARG A 903 29.76 -34.62 20.74
C ARG A 903 29.95 -33.41 19.82
N HIS A 904 30.14 -32.22 20.40
CA HIS A 904 30.34 -30.98 19.65
C HIS A 904 31.65 -31.01 18.83
N LYS A 905 32.76 -31.49 19.42
CA LYS A 905 34.03 -31.68 18.70
C LYS A 905 33.91 -32.66 17.52
N LEU A 906 33.19 -33.77 17.68
CA LEU A 906 32.97 -34.74 16.60
C LEU A 906 32.23 -34.10 15.42
N ILE A 907 31.09 -33.45 15.70
CA ILE A 907 30.27 -32.78 14.68
C ILE A 907 31.06 -31.65 13.99
N LYS A 908 31.73 -30.77 14.75
CA LYS A 908 32.58 -29.71 14.16
C LYS A 908 33.83 -30.23 13.46
N GLY A 909 34.28 -31.45 13.78
CA GLY A 909 35.36 -32.14 13.08
C GLY A 909 34.92 -32.60 11.69
N ILE A 910 33.80 -33.33 11.60
CA ILE A 910 33.36 -33.92 10.34
C ILE A 910 32.88 -32.85 9.34
N GLU A 911 32.23 -31.78 9.81
CA GLU A 911 31.92 -30.59 9.01
C GLU A 911 33.18 -29.97 8.35
N ARG A 912 34.31 -29.93 9.07
CA ARG A 912 35.58 -29.40 8.55
C ARG A 912 36.26 -30.34 7.58
N LEU A 913 36.16 -31.66 7.81
CA LEU A 913 36.71 -32.68 6.92
C LEU A 913 36.03 -32.65 5.55
N LEU A 914 34.70 -32.53 5.53
CA LEU A 914 33.88 -32.51 4.32
C LEU A 914 33.98 -31.18 3.55
N GLY A 915 34.29 -30.07 4.21
CA GLY A 915 34.56 -28.78 3.54
C GLY A 915 35.94 -28.67 2.87
N GLY A 916 36.75 -29.73 2.90
CA GLY A 916 38.20 -29.66 2.69
C GLY A 916 38.75 -29.73 1.24
N GLN A 917 37.92 -29.77 0.19
CA GLN A 917 38.41 -29.86 -1.20
C GLN A 917 37.58 -29.09 -2.24
N GLN A 918 38.09 -27.93 -2.70
CA GLN A 918 38.03 -27.51 -4.11
C GLN A 918 38.96 -26.32 -4.42
N GLY A 919 39.43 -26.24 -5.67
CA GLY A 919 40.45 -25.28 -6.13
C GLY A 919 39.91 -24.00 -6.76
N ALA A 920 40.79 -23.02 -7.00
CA ALA A 920 40.41 -21.66 -7.38
C ALA A 920 40.03 -21.47 -8.86
N ASN A 921 39.04 -20.60 -9.13
CA ASN A 921 38.86 -19.93 -10.42
C ASN A 921 38.18 -18.54 -10.22
N PRO A 922 38.76 -17.39 -10.60
CA PRO A 922 38.50 -16.13 -9.88
C PRO A 922 37.29 -15.28 -10.29
N TYR A 923 36.39 -15.76 -11.17
CA TYR A 923 35.36 -14.92 -11.81
C TYR A 923 33.90 -15.38 -11.68
N LEU A 924 33.60 -16.49 -10.99
CA LEU A 924 32.21 -16.97 -10.79
C LEU A 924 31.97 -17.58 -9.39
N THR A 925 32.42 -16.91 -8.32
CA THR A 925 32.18 -17.34 -6.93
C THR A 925 31.67 -16.19 -6.06
N PHE A 926 30.34 -16.06 -5.95
CA PHE A 926 29.66 -15.22 -4.97
C PHE A 926 28.98 -16.10 -3.90
N HIS A 927 29.21 -15.78 -2.62
CA HIS A 927 28.57 -16.35 -1.42
C HIS A 927 28.21 -17.85 -1.41
N CYS A 928 29.09 -18.70 -0.85
CA CYS A 928 28.68 -20.00 -0.30
C CYS A 928 29.57 -20.42 0.89
N ALA A 929 29.34 -19.84 2.07
CA ALA A 929 30.17 -20.09 3.27
C ALA A 929 29.45 -20.06 4.64
N SER A 930 28.14 -19.74 4.69
CA SER A 930 27.42 -19.50 5.95
C SER A 930 26.01 -20.12 6.03
N GLN A 931 25.66 -21.01 5.11
CA GLN A 931 24.33 -21.63 5.03
C GLN A 931 24.47 -23.14 5.00
N GLY A 932 23.87 -23.83 5.97
CA GLY A 932 23.92 -25.29 6.15
C GLY A 932 23.07 -26.05 5.13
N THR A 933 23.30 -25.79 3.85
CA THR A 933 22.68 -26.44 2.70
C THR A 933 23.79 -26.96 1.82
N VAL A 934 24.03 -28.26 1.83
CA VAL A 934 24.92 -28.91 0.86
C VAL A 934 24.07 -29.30 -0.34
N LEU A 935 24.54 -28.98 -1.55
CA LEU A 935 23.98 -29.49 -2.79
C LEU A 935 24.89 -30.62 -3.29
N ILE A 936 24.41 -31.85 -3.20
CA ILE A 936 25.15 -33.03 -3.69
C ILE A 936 24.73 -33.29 -5.13
N ASP A 937 25.69 -33.25 -6.04
CA ASP A 937 25.47 -33.51 -7.46
C ASP A 937 25.25 -35.01 -7.69
N LEU A 938 24.10 -35.40 -8.24
CA LEU A 938 23.83 -36.79 -8.59
C LEU A 938 24.40 -37.11 -9.98
N ALA A 939 25.04 -38.27 -10.11
CA ALA A 939 25.56 -38.74 -11.40
C ALA A 939 24.43 -39.31 -12.28
N PRO A 940 24.50 -39.22 -13.63
CA PRO A 940 23.43 -39.72 -14.52
C PRO A 940 23.20 -41.24 -14.46
N ASP A 941 24.18 -42.00 -13.97
CA ASP A 941 24.10 -43.44 -13.69
C ASP A 941 23.55 -43.78 -12.30
N ASP A 942 23.30 -42.77 -11.44
CA ASP A 942 22.62 -42.94 -10.16
C ASP A 942 21.13 -43.26 -10.36
N LYS A 943 20.61 -44.19 -9.56
CA LYS A 943 19.19 -44.57 -9.55
C LYS A 943 18.28 -43.45 -9.05
N GLU A 944 18.75 -42.59 -8.15
CA GLU A 944 17.99 -41.39 -7.76
C GLU A 944 17.91 -40.38 -8.92
N PHE A 945 19.00 -40.18 -9.68
CA PHE A 945 18.98 -39.32 -10.87
C PHE A 945 17.97 -39.86 -11.90
N GLN A 946 18.08 -41.15 -12.23
CA GLN A 946 17.23 -41.79 -13.24
C GLN A 946 15.75 -41.76 -12.85
N SER A 947 15.43 -42.02 -11.58
CA SER A 947 14.06 -41.96 -11.07
C SER A 947 13.48 -40.54 -11.12
N VAL A 948 14.27 -39.51 -10.75
CA VAL A 948 13.83 -38.11 -10.79
C VAL A 948 13.73 -37.58 -12.23
N GLU A 949 14.58 -38.05 -13.15
CA GLU A 949 14.42 -37.77 -14.59
C GLU A 949 13.18 -38.46 -15.16
N GLU A 950 12.99 -39.77 -14.96
CA GLU A 950 11.84 -40.51 -15.49
C GLU A 950 10.50 -39.90 -15.04
N GLU A 951 10.36 -39.62 -13.74
CA GLU A 951 9.18 -38.96 -13.18
C GLU A 951 8.95 -37.59 -13.83
N LEU A 952 9.98 -36.77 -13.98
CA LEU A 952 9.85 -35.44 -14.59
C LEU A 952 9.50 -35.51 -16.09
N GLN A 953 10.10 -36.43 -16.86
CA GLN A 953 9.75 -36.62 -18.27
C GLN A 953 8.30 -37.14 -18.41
N SER A 954 7.81 -37.94 -17.46
CA SER A 954 6.42 -38.44 -17.45
C SER A 954 5.35 -37.33 -17.32
N THR A 955 5.72 -36.16 -16.77
CA THR A 955 4.80 -35.01 -16.64
C THR A 955 4.42 -34.35 -17.97
N ILE A 956 5.13 -34.65 -19.06
CA ILE A 956 5.01 -33.97 -20.35
C ILE A 956 3.79 -34.47 -21.13
N ARG A 957 2.98 -33.54 -21.66
CA ARG A 957 1.84 -33.84 -22.54
C ARG A 957 1.74 -32.84 -23.68
N GLU A 958 1.22 -33.27 -24.83
CA GLU A 958 1.02 -32.39 -25.99
C GLU A 958 0.02 -31.26 -25.66
N HIS A 959 0.47 -30.01 -25.76
CA HIS A 959 -0.31 -28.83 -25.37
C HIS A 959 -1.08 -28.24 -26.56
N ARG A 960 -2.41 -28.40 -26.55
CA ARG A 960 -3.33 -27.86 -27.58
C ARG A 960 -4.09 -26.62 -27.10
N ASP A 961 -3.37 -25.54 -26.82
CA ASP A 961 -3.94 -24.19 -26.73
C ASP A 961 -3.94 -23.51 -28.12
N GLY A 962 -4.85 -22.57 -28.34
CA GLY A 962 -5.08 -21.85 -29.60
C GLY A 962 -4.00 -20.81 -29.95
N GLY A 963 -2.73 -21.10 -29.68
CA GLY A 963 -1.58 -20.28 -30.06
C GLY A 963 -1.19 -19.14 -29.10
N ASN A 964 -1.85 -18.99 -27.94
CA ASN A 964 -1.72 -17.80 -27.11
C ASN A 964 -0.82 -17.97 -25.86
N ALA A 965 -0.75 -19.16 -25.26
CA ALA A 965 -0.02 -19.37 -24.00
C ALA A 965 1.47 -19.74 -24.16
N GLY A 966 1.86 -20.51 -25.18
CA GLY A 966 3.24 -20.95 -25.38
C GLY A 966 3.45 -21.92 -26.55
N GLY A 967 4.68 -22.03 -27.01
CA GLY A 967 5.11 -22.97 -28.07
C GLY A 967 5.36 -24.40 -27.56
N VAL A 968 5.16 -25.37 -28.45
CA VAL A 968 5.19 -26.83 -28.19
C VAL A 968 6.59 -27.33 -27.84
N PHE A 969 6.67 -28.32 -26.95
CA PHE A 969 7.87 -29.09 -26.58
C PHE A 969 7.49 -30.57 -26.39
N SER A 970 8.47 -31.48 -26.54
CA SER A 970 8.25 -32.94 -26.50
C SER A 970 9.08 -33.67 -25.44
N ARG A 971 10.19 -33.08 -24.98
CA ARG A 971 10.98 -33.57 -23.84
C ARG A 971 11.66 -32.44 -23.10
N TYR A 972 12.06 -32.68 -21.86
CA TYR A 972 13.08 -31.88 -21.20
C TYR A 972 14.47 -32.43 -21.53
N ASN A 973 15.47 -31.57 -21.45
CA ASN A 973 16.88 -31.93 -21.45
C ASN A 973 17.38 -31.73 -20.03
N ILE A 974 17.57 -32.79 -19.25
CA ILE A 974 18.05 -32.66 -17.88
C ILE A 974 19.56 -32.43 -17.91
N LEU A 975 19.99 -31.31 -17.32
CA LEU A 975 21.38 -30.86 -17.33
C LEU A 975 22.07 -31.14 -16.00
N LYS A 976 21.31 -31.12 -14.90
CA LYS A 976 21.79 -31.38 -13.55
C LYS A 976 20.64 -31.74 -12.61
N ILE A 977 20.83 -32.73 -11.75
CA ILE A 977 19.99 -32.98 -10.58
C ILE A 977 20.90 -32.87 -9.35
N GLN A 978 20.50 -32.09 -8.36
CA GLN A 978 21.27 -31.88 -7.13
C GLN A 978 20.38 -32.19 -5.92
N LYS A 979 20.81 -33.10 -5.06
CA LYS A 979 20.13 -33.45 -3.81
C LYS A 979 20.40 -32.37 -2.76
N VAL A 980 19.34 -31.89 -2.11
CA VAL A 980 19.39 -30.75 -1.18
C VAL A 980 19.49 -31.28 0.25
N VAL A 981 20.69 -31.21 0.84
CA VAL A 981 20.95 -31.65 2.21
C VAL A 981 20.96 -30.44 3.13
N ASN A 982 19.87 -30.24 3.88
CA ASN A 982 19.75 -29.15 4.86
C ASN A 982 19.07 -29.67 6.14
N LYS A 983 19.89 -29.98 7.15
CA LYS A 983 19.45 -30.62 8.41
C LYS A 983 18.34 -29.83 9.11
N LYS A 984 18.47 -28.50 9.19
CA LYS A 984 17.46 -27.59 9.80
C LYS A 984 16.13 -27.51 9.05
N LEU A 985 16.11 -27.77 7.74
CA LEU A 985 14.85 -27.87 6.99
C LEU A 985 14.24 -29.26 7.13
N ARG A 986 15.07 -30.31 7.14
CA ARG A 986 14.64 -31.69 7.32
C ARG A 986 14.05 -31.95 8.72
N GLU A 987 14.65 -31.36 9.77
CA GLU A 987 14.15 -31.40 11.15
C GLU A 987 12.76 -30.77 11.29
N ARG A 988 12.56 -29.56 10.75
CA ARG A 988 11.24 -28.88 10.79
C ARG A 988 10.18 -29.65 9.99
N TYR A 989 10.56 -30.18 8.83
CA TYR A 989 9.68 -31.04 8.03
C TYR A 989 9.30 -32.32 8.80
N ALA A 990 10.26 -33.03 9.40
CA ALA A 990 10.02 -34.25 10.17
C ALA A 990 9.14 -33.99 11.40
N HIS A 991 9.31 -32.84 12.08
CA HIS A 991 8.41 -32.43 13.16
C HIS A 991 6.97 -32.28 12.67
N ARG A 992 6.72 -31.53 11.59
CA ARG A 992 5.35 -31.33 11.07
C ARG A 992 4.78 -32.62 10.45
N GLN A 993 5.62 -33.47 9.86
CA GLN A 993 5.27 -34.81 9.39
C GLN A 993 4.74 -35.69 10.53
N LYS A 994 5.37 -35.62 11.71
CA LYS A 994 4.94 -36.35 12.91
C LYS A 994 3.59 -35.83 13.42
N GLU A 995 3.44 -34.51 13.59
CA GLU A 995 2.15 -33.91 14.00
C GLU A 995 1.01 -34.34 13.07
N ILE A 996 1.24 -34.35 11.75
CA ILE A 996 0.25 -34.78 10.76
C ILE A 996 -0.05 -36.29 10.86
N ALA A 997 0.96 -37.12 11.15
CA ALA A 997 0.76 -38.54 11.40
C ALA A 997 -0.10 -38.78 12.67
N ASP A 998 0.21 -38.08 13.77
CA ASP A 998 -0.55 -38.16 15.03
C ASP A 998 -2.02 -37.71 14.81
N GLU A 999 -2.25 -36.62 14.06
CA GLU A 999 -3.58 -36.17 13.61
C GLU A 999 -4.31 -37.23 12.75
N ASN A 1000 -3.58 -38.10 12.03
CA ASN A 1000 -4.07 -38.98 10.97
C ASN A 1000 -3.80 -40.49 11.20
N HIS A 1001 -3.97 -40.98 12.43
CA HIS A 1001 -3.85 -42.41 12.76
C HIS A 1001 -2.47 -43.01 12.35
N ASN A 1002 -1.41 -42.29 12.68
CA ASN A 1002 0.00 -42.59 12.38
C ASN A 1002 0.35 -42.63 10.88
N HIS A 1003 -0.50 -42.12 9.99
CA HIS A 1003 -0.23 -42.06 8.54
C HIS A 1003 0.19 -40.65 8.10
N HIS A 1004 1.47 -40.49 7.77
CA HIS A 1004 2.07 -39.20 7.36
C HIS A 1004 1.73 -38.73 5.94
N ASN A 1005 1.03 -39.55 5.14
CA ASN A 1005 0.49 -39.20 3.80
C ASN A 1005 1.48 -38.45 2.89
N GLU A 1006 2.65 -39.02 2.65
CA GLU A 1006 3.66 -38.35 1.83
C GLU A 1006 3.41 -38.44 0.32
N ARG A 1007 3.80 -37.38 -0.38
CA ARG A 1007 3.89 -37.27 -1.85
C ARG A 1007 5.17 -36.54 -2.24
N MET A 1008 5.69 -36.86 -3.42
CA MET A 1008 6.67 -36.04 -4.12
C MET A 1008 5.94 -35.20 -5.16
N LEU A 1009 6.20 -33.89 -5.22
CA LEU A 1009 5.49 -32.95 -6.10
C LEU A 1009 6.44 -31.89 -6.66
N PHE A 1010 6.20 -31.45 -7.90
CA PHE A 1010 7.02 -30.44 -8.56
C PHE A 1010 6.57 -29.01 -8.21
N HIS A 1011 7.55 -28.10 -8.09
CA HIS A 1011 7.34 -26.69 -7.81
C HIS A 1011 8.27 -25.80 -8.65
N GLY A 1012 7.67 -24.90 -9.42
CA GLY A 1012 8.37 -23.86 -10.19
C GLY A 1012 8.17 -22.49 -9.55
N SER A 1013 9.26 -21.76 -9.31
CA SER A 1013 9.25 -20.46 -8.61
C SER A 1013 10.45 -19.60 -9.04
N PRO A 1014 10.34 -18.26 -9.04
CA PRO A 1014 11.49 -17.37 -9.24
C PRO A 1014 12.42 -17.31 -8.01
N PHE A 1015 12.02 -17.88 -6.87
CA PHE A 1015 12.75 -17.80 -5.59
C PHE A 1015 13.44 -19.11 -5.18
N ILE A 1016 13.72 -20.01 -6.13
CA ILE A 1016 14.31 -21.35 -5.88
C ILE A 1016 15.53 -21.32 -4.95
N ASN A 1017 16.49 -20.42 -5.19
CA ASN A 1017 17.69 -20.29 -4.36
C ASN A 1017 17.37 -19.84 -2.91
N ALA A 1018 16.30 -19.06 -2.69
CA ALA A 1018 15.87 -18.74 -1.33
C ALA A 1018 15.20 -19.95 -0.65
N ILE A 1019 14.44 -20.75 -1.40
CA ILE A 1019 13.69 -21.90 -0.90
C ILE A 1019 14.63 -23.04 -0.46
N ILE A 1020 15.66 -23.41 -1.24
CA ILE A 1020 16.60 -24.47 -0.86
C ILE A 1020 17.38 -24.15 0.43
N HIS A 1021 17.65 -22.86 0.68
CA HIS A 1021 18.42 -22.42 1.84
C HIS A 1021 17.58 -22.14 3.08
N LYS A 1022 16.37 -21.58 2.93
CA LYS A 1022 15.54 -21.06 4.04
C LYS A 1022 14.23 -21.84 4.23
N GLY A 1023 13.89 -22.73 3.30
CA GLY A 1023 12.61 -23.41 3.22
C GLY A 1023 11.50 -22.48 2.74
N PHE A 1024 10.27 -23.00 2.74
CA PHE A 1024 9.08 -22.25 2.38
C PHE A 1024 8.61 -21.37 3.57
N ASP A 1025 9.18 -20.17 3.72
CA ASP A 1025 8.76 -19.14 4.68
C ASP A 1025 7.45 -18.45 4.22
N GLU A 1026 6.52 -18.20 5.15
CA GLU A 1026 5.22 -17.52 4.92
C GLU A 1026 5.37 -16.21 4.14
N ARG A 1027 6.46 -15.46 4.37
CA ARG A 1027 6.75 -14.20 3.68
C ARG A 1027 7.02 -14.38 2.19
N HIS A 1028 7.55 -15.53 1.77
CA HIS A 1028 7.79 -15.82 0.34
C HIS A 1028 6.54 -16.40 -0.33
N ALA A 1029 5.69 -17.12 0.41
CA ALA A 1029 4.38 -17.54 -0.06
C ALA A 1029 3.45 -16.33 -0.38
N TYR A 1030 3.65 -15.19 0.29
CA TYR A 1030 2.86 -13.97 0.08
C TYR A 1030 3.23 -13.14 -1.16
N ILE A 1031 4.39 -13.39 -1.79
CA ILE A 1031 4.89 -12.57 -2.92
C ILE A 1031 4.25 -12.96 -4.26
N GLY A 1032 3.57 -14.11 -4.32
CA GLY A 1032 2.69 -14.49 -5.44
C GLY A 1032 1.40 -13.67 -5.44
N GLY A 1033 1.50 -12.40 -5.82
CA GLY A 1033 0.37 -11.45 -5.81
C GLY A 1033 -0.78 -11.86 -6.74
N MET A 1034 -2.01 -11.58 -6.27
CA MET A 1034 -3.32 -11.90 -6.88
C MET A 1034 -3.77 -13.37 -6.75
N PHE A 1035 -4.89 -13.55 -6.04
CA PHE A 1035 -5.63 -14.80 -5.75
C PHE A 1035 -4.98 -15.82 -4.78
N GLY A 1036 -5.43 -15.78 -3.52
CA GLY A 1036 -5.35 -16.90 -2.57
C GLY A 1036 -3.93 -17.33 -2.18
N ALA A 1037 -3.36 -16.68 -1.15
CA ALA A 1037 -1.98 -16.90 -0.70
C ALA A 1037 -1.76 -18.30 -0.11
N GLY A 1038 -1.33 -19.25 -0.95
CA GLY A 1038 -0.91 -20.59 -0.59
C GLY A 1038 0.13 -21.12 -1.59
N ILE A 1039 0.90 -22.13 -1.20
CA ILE A 1039 1.98 -22.70 -2.01
C ILE A 1039 1.39 -23.74 -2.95
N TYR A 1040 1.54 -23.52 -4.26
CA TYR A 1040 1.02 -24.42 -5.28
C TYR A 1040 2.02 -25.52 -5.62
N PHE A 1041 1.58 -26.76 -5.45
CA PHE A 1041 2.25 -27.99 -5.89
C PHE A 1041 1.32 -28.74 -6.85
N ALA A 1042 1.90 -29.43 -7.83
CA ALA A 1042 1.11 -30.21 -8.78
C ALA A 1042 1.84 -31.48 -9.20
N GLU A 1043 1.03 -32.53 -9.38
CA GLU A 1043 1.44 -33.86 -9.85
C GLU A 1043 1.63 -33.86 -11.38
N ASN A 1044 0.82 -33.06 -12.11
CA ASN A 1044 0.90 -32.85 -13.57
C ASN A 1044 0.49 -31.38 -13.86
N SER A 1045 1.40 -30.42 -13.75
CA SER A 1045 1.03 -29.00 -13.59
C SER A 1045 0.42 -28.30 -14.81
N SER A 1046 -0.54 -27.40 -14.55
CA SER A 1046 -1.06 -26.43 -15.53
C SER A 1046 -0.74 -24.97 -15.17
N LYS A 1047 -0.57 -24.64 -13.87
CA LYS A 1047 -0.26 -23.26 -13.41
C LYS A 1047 1.19 -23.00 -13.02
N SER A 1048 1.93 -23.98 -12.50
CA SER A 1048 3.40 -23.85 -12.31
C SER A 1048 4.08 -23.57 -13.65
N ASN A 1049 3.43 -23.99 -14.75
CA ASN A 1049 3.77 -23.65 -16.13
C ASN A 1049 3.90 -22.15 -16.40
N GLN A 1050 3.24 -21.25 -15.66
CA GLN A 1050 3.47 -19.81 -15.84
C GLN A 1050 4.91 -19.39 -15.50
N TYR A 1051 5.57 -20.11 -14.59
CA TYR A 1051 6.99 -19.93 -14.26
C TYR A 1051 7.90 -20.79 -15.17
N VAL A 1052 7.47 -22.00 -15.56
CA VAL A 1052 8.19 -22.83 -16.55
C VAL A 1052 8.19 -22.17 -17.94
N TYR A 1053 7.22 -21.30 -18.27
CA TYR A 1053 7.12 -20.56 -19.54
C TYR A 1053 7.46 -19.05 -19.42
N GLY A 1054 8.14 -18.61 -18.36
CA GLY A 1054 8.70 -17.26 -18.31
C GLY A 1054 9.00 -16.73 -16.91
N ILE A 1055 10.07 -15.95 -16.79
CA ILE A 1055 10.39 -15.23 -15.57
C ILE A 1055 9.56 -13.93 -15.59
N GLY A 1056 8.72 -13.73 -14.58
CA GLY A 1056 7.89 -12.52 -14.45
C GLY A 1056 6.60 -12.56 -15.27
N GLY A 1057 5.56 -13.19 -14.71
CA GLY A 1057 4.16 -12.96 -15.08
C GLY A 1057 3.78 -13.25 -16.55
N GLY A 1058 4.41 -14.23 -17.19
CA GLY A 1058 4.09 -14.59 -18.58
C GLY A 1058 4.67 -13.64 -19.64
N THR A 1059 5.74 -12.88 -19.32
CA THR A 1059 6.49 -12.07 -20.31
C THR A 1059 7.60 -12.85 -21.04
N GLY A 1060 8.00 -14.02 -20.50
CA GLY A 1060 8.93 -14.96 -21.13
C GLY A 1060 10.34 -14.92 -20.55
N CYS A 1061 11.34 -15.38 -21.32
CA CYS A 1061 12.75 -15.24 -20.97
C CYS A 1061 13.17 -13.75 -21.09
N PRO A 1062 13.77 -13.11 -20.07
CA PRO A 1062 14.13 -11.68 -20.14
C PRO A 1062 15.05 -11.32 -21.32
N THR A 1063 16.01 -12.20 -21.64
CA THR A 1063 16.99 -12.02 -22.73
C THR A 1063 16.36 -12.14 -24.12
N HIS A 1064 15.47 -13.12 -24.31
CA HIS A 1064 14.95 -13.50 -25.63
C HIS A 1064 13.50 -13.08 -25.89
N LYS A 1065 12.78 -12.63 -24.85
CA LYS A 1065 11.36 -12.24 -24.81
C LYS A 1065 10.39 -13.31 -25.37
N ASP A 1066 10.84 -14.57 -25.37
CA ASP A 1066 10.06 -15.75 -25.75
C ASP A 1066 9.62 -16.51 -24.50
N ARG A 1067 8.31 -16.83 -24.44
CA ARG A 1067 7.69 -17.66 -23.39
C ARG A 1067 8.29 -19.07 -23.38
N SER A 1068 8.33 -19.70 -24.55
CA SER A 1068 8.85 -21.05 -24.75
C SER A 1068 10.33 -21.07 -25.17
N CYS A 1069 11.13 -20.06 -24.78
CA CYS A 1069 12.56 -20.00 -25.06
C CYS A 1069 13.27 -21.34 -24.82
N TYR A 1070 13.62 -22.02 -25.90
CA TYR A 1070 14.27 -23.34 -25.91
C TYR A 1070 15.78 -23.27 -25.61
N ILE A 1071 16.35 -22.06 -25.59
CA ILE A 1071 17.80 -21.84 -25.46
C ILE A 1071 18.21 -21.78 -23.98
N CYS A 1072 17.46 -21.04 -23.16
CA CYS A 1072 17.85 -20.80 -21.77
C CYS A 1072 17.59 -22.02 -20.87
N HIS A 1073 18.55 -22.31 -20.00
CA HIS A 1073 18.38 -23.25 -18.89
C HIS A 1073 17.36 -22.68 -17.88
N ARG A 1074 16.61 -23.57 -17.25
CA ARG A 1074 15.57 -23.29 -16.25
C ARG A 1074 15.78 -24.19 -15.05
N GLN A 1075 15.22 -23.82 -13.91
CA GLN A 1075 15.30 -24.60 -12.68
C GLN A 1075 13.89 -24.90 -12.14
N MET A 1076 13.75 -26.03 -11.46
CA MET A 1076 12.57 -26.38 -10.67
C MET A 1076 12.98 -27.19 -9.44
N LEU A 1077 12.08 -27.29 -8.46
CA LEU A 1077 12.25 -28.12 -7.28
C LEU A 1077 11.33 -29.33 -7.34
N PHE A 1078 11.85 -30.48 -6.91
CA PHE A 1078 11.07 -31.67 -6.61
C PHE A 1078 11.04 -31.83 -5.08
N CYS A 1079 9.85 -31.70 -4.51
CA CYS A 1079 9.65 -31.50 -3.08
C CYS A 1079 8.91 -32.69 -2.45
N ARG A 1080 9.38 -33.10 -1.27
CA ARG A 1080 8.68 -34.04 -0.39
C ARG A 1080 7.62 -33.29 0.42
N VAL A 1081 6.41 -33.81 0.48
CA VAL A 1081 5.22 -33.10 0.98
C VAL A 1081 4.34 -34.02 1.83
N THR A 1082 3.84 -33.54 2.97
CA THR A 1082 2.95 -34.27 3.90
C THR A 1082 1.54 -33.68 3.95
N LEU A 1083 0.51 -34.52 3.78
CA LEU A 1083 -0.88 -34.11 3.49
C LEU A 1083 -1.91 -34.62 4.52
N GLY A 1084 -2.47 -33.71 5.31
CA GLY A 1084 -3.36 -34.03 6.44
C GLY A 1084 -4.73 -34.65 6.10
N LYS A 1085 -5.40 -35.14 7.15
CA LYS A 1085 -6.62 -35.98 7.15
C LYS A 1085 -7.77 -35.49 6.26
N SER A 1086 -7.89 -34.17 6.04
CA SER A 1086 -8.90 -33.54 5.17
C SER A 1086 -8.84 -33.98 3.69
N PHE A 1087 -7.78 -34.67 3.25
CA PHE A 1087 -7.67 -35.20 1.89
C PHE A 1087 -8.60 -36.39 1.59
N LEU A 1088 -9.01 -37.15 2.61
CA LEU A 1088 -9.67 -38.46 2.42
C LEU A 1088 -11.22 -38.40 2.34
N GLN A 1089 -11.82 -37.21 2.43
CA GLN A 1089 -13.28 -37.03 2.32
C GLN A 1089 -13.64 -36.08 1.18
N PHE A 1090 -14.63 -36.48 0.38
CA PHE A 1090 -15.01 -35.81 -0.85
C PHE A 1090 -15.72 -34.46 -0.63
N SER A 1091 -15.62 -33.60 -1.66
CA SER A 1091 -16.43 -32.37 -1.87
C SER A 1091 -15.98 -31.09 -1.13
N ALA A 1092 -14.83 -30.55 -1.54
CA ALA A 1092 -14.40 -29.19 -1.17
C ALA A 1092 -15.22 -28.08 -1.88
N MET A 1093 -16.45 -27.84 -1.46
CA MET A 1093 -17.27 -26.67 -1.84
C MET A 1093 -17.46 -25.69 -0.68
N LYS A 1094 -16.34 -25.13 -0.18
CA LYS A 1094 -16.18 -23.91 0.65
C LYS A 1094 -14.81 -23.95 1.32
N MET A 1095 -13.95 -22.96 1.08
CA MET A 1095 -13.00 -22.41 2.06
C MET A 1095 -12.59 -21.01 1.59
N ALA A 1096 -13.29 -20.01 2.10
CA ALA A 1096 -12.92 -18.60 2.02
C ALA A 1096 -13.02 -18.04 3.44
N HIS A 1097 -12.01 -17.25 3.85
CA HIS A 1097 -11.80 -16.72 5.20
C HIS A 1097 -11.56 -17.77 6.30
N ALA A 1098 -10.31 -17.87 6.76
CA ALA A 1098 -9.98 -18.44 8.07
C ALA A 1098 -8.63 -17.90 8.60
N PRO A 1099 -8.61 -17.21 9.75
CA PRO A 1099 -7.42 -17.07 10.58
C PRO A 1099 -7.26 -18.34 11.46
N PRO A 1100 -6.47 -18.31 12.56
CA PRO A 1100 -5.42 -19.31 12.81
C PRO A 1100 -5.88 -20.78 12.79
N GLY A 1101 -5.05 -21.66 12.21
CA GLY A 1101 -5.13 -23.11 12.41
C GLY A 1101 -5.59 -23.99 11.25
N HIS A 1102 -5.65 -23.47 10.00
CA HIS A 1102 -6.33 -24.15 8.89
C HIS A 1102 -5.41 -24.81 7.84
N HIS A 1103 -5.96 -25.79 7.12
CA HIS A 1103 -5.24 -26.78 6.28
C HIS A 1103 -5.51 -26.65 4.76
N SER A 1104 -4.86 -27.50 3.98
CA SER A 1104 -4.76 -27.50 2.50
C SER A 1104 -6.08 -27.67 1.74
N VAL A 1105 -6.13 -27.22 0.49
CA VAL A 1105 -7.31 -27.27 -0.41
C VAL A 1105 -6.93 -27.90 -1.76
N ILE A 1106 -7.82 -28.73 -2.31
CA ILE A 1106 -7.71 -29.32 -3.66
C ILE A 1106 -8.41 -28.41 -4.67
N GLY A 1107 -7.69 -27.98 -5.71
CA GLY A 1107 -8.26 -27.23 -6.83
C GLY A 1107 -8.82 -28.15 -7.92
N ARG A 1108 -9.98 -27.78 -8.51
CA ARG A 1108 -10.41 -28.38 -9.79
C ARG A 1108 -9.66 -27.72 -10.96
N PRO A 1109 -9.20 -28.46 -11.97
CA PRO A 1109 -8.60 -27.87 -13.17
C PRO A 1109 -9.62 -27.01 -13.93
N SER A 1110 -9.14 -25.93 -14.55
CA SER A 1110 -9.92 -25.12 -15.48
C SER A 1110 -10.13 -25.88 -16.80
N VAL A 1111 -11.15 -25.48 -17.56
CA VAL A 1111 -11.73 -26.26 -18.69
C VAL A 1111 -10.72 -26.58 -19.82
N ASN A 1112 -9.59 -25.87 -19.90
CA ASN A 1112 -8.52 -26.09 -20.89
C ASN A 1112 -7.20 -26.58 -20.26
N GLY A 1113 -7.26 -27.33 -19.15
CA GLY A 1113 -6.08 -27.85 -18.41
C GLY A 1113 -5.81 -29.35 -18.60
N LEU A 1114 -4.63 -29.79 -18.15
CA LEU A 1114 -4.24 -31.22 -18.14
C LEU A 1114 -4.94 -31.97 -16.99
N ALA A 1115 -5.10 -33.29 -17.14
CA ALA A 1115 -6.18 -34.04 -16.51
C ALA A 1115 -5.87 -34.69 -15.14
N TYR A 1116 -5.16 -34.00 -14.22
CA TYR A 1116 -5.03 -34.40 -12.80
C TYR A 1116 -5.08 -33.17 -11.85
N ALA A 1117 -4.95 -33.39 -10.54
CA ALA A 1117 -5.28 -32.38 -9.52
C ALA A 1117 -4.13 -31.39 -9.21
N GLU A 1118 -4.51 -30.17 -8.81
CA GLU A 1118 -3.60 -29.15 -8.25
C GLU A 1118 -3.81 -29.03 -6.73
N TYR A 1119 -2.72 -28.95 -5.96
CA TYR A 1119 -2.73 -28.96 -4.49
C TYR A 1119 -2.21 -27.63 -3.92
N VAL A 1120 -2.96 -27.04 -2.98
CA VAL A 1120 -2.62 -25.74 -2.37
C VAL A 1120 -2.30 -25.91 -0.88
N ILE A 1121 -1.09 -25.56 -0.48
CA ILE A 1121 -0.52 -25.83 0.85
C ILE A 1121 -0.22 -24.50 1.56
N TYR A 1122 -0.87 -24.27 2.69
CA TYR A 1122 -0.84 -22.97 3.39
C TYR A 1122 0.25 -22.86 4.47
N ARG A 1123 0.91 -23.96 4.83
CA ARG A 1123 2.08 -23.97 5.73
C ARG A 1123 3.27 -24.58 5.01
N GLY A 1124 4.33 -23.78 4.81
CA GLY A 1124 5.50 -24.23 4.05
C GLY A 1124 6.34 -25.31 4.74
N GLU A 1125 6.22 -25.47 6.06
CA GLU A 1125 6.89 -26.54 6.81
C GLU A 1125 6.28 -27.94 6.54
N GLN A 1126 5.16 -28.02 5.81
CA GLN A 1126 4.64 -29.27 5.24
C GLN A 1126 5.38 -29.72 3.97
N ALA A 1127 6.40 -28.98 3.51
CA ALA A 1127 7.15 -29.26 2.29
C ALA A 1127 8.67 -29.10 2.47
N PHE A 1128 9.44 -30.09 2.02
CA PHE A 1128 10.90 -30.08 2.00
C PHE A 1128 11.38 -30.11 0.55
N PRO A 1129 12.20 -29.13 0.09
CA PRO A 1129 12.82 -29.19 -1.24
C PRO A 1129 13.92 -30.24 -1.22
N GLU A 1130 13.71 -31.39 -1.86
CA GLU A 1130 14.63 -32.54 -1.76
C GLU A 1130 15.60 -32.61 -2.95
N TYR A 1131 15.15 -32.22 -4.15
CA TYR A 1131 16.02 -32.10 -5.33
C TYR A 1131 15.84 -30.77 -6.06
N LEU A 1132 16.95 -30.19 -6.49
CA LEU A 1132 17.03 -29.07 -7.43
C LEU A 1132 17.36 -29.62 -8.82
N ILE A 1133 16.47 -29.39 -9.78
CA ILE A 1133 16.61 -29.87 -11.15
C ILE A 1133 16.88 -28.68 -12.07
N THR A 1134 17.99 -28.73 -12.80
CA THR A 1134 18.34 -27.77 -13.86
C THR A 1134 18.16 -28.44 -15.21
N TYR A 1135 17.39 -27.82 -16.10
CA TYR A 1135 16.94 -28.41 -17.37
C TYR A 1135 16.80 -27.36 -18.49
N GLN A 1136 16.62 -27.83 -19.71
CA GLN A 1136 16.29 -27.02 -20.88
C GLN A 1136 15.07 -27.64 -21.60
N ILE A 1137 14.29 -26.84 -22.33
CA ILE A 1137 13.06 -27.30 -23.00
C ILE A 1137 13.39 -27.66 -24.46
N ILE A 1138 13.02 -28.85 -24.93
CA ILE A 1138 13.28 -29.28 -26.32
C ILE A 1138 12.01 -29.28 -27.17
N LYS A 1139 12.12 -28.61 -28.32
CA LYS A 1139 11.09 -28.51 -29.36
C LYS A 1139 10.93 -29.84 -30.12
N PRO A 1140 9.72 -30.22 -30.58
CA PRO A 1140 9.57 -31.39 -31.44
C PRO A 1140 10.22 -31.16 -32.81
N ASP A 1141 10.83 -32.21 -33.36
CA ASP A 1141 11.41 -32.16 -34.70
C ASP A 1141 10.32 -31.96 -35.77
N LYS A 1142 10.62 -31.15 -36.79
CA LYS A 1142 9.67 -30.78 -37.85
C LYS A 1142 9.42 -31.89 -38.90
N THR A 1143 9.89 -33.11 -38.67
CA THR A 1143 10.03 -34.15 -39.71
C THR A 1143 9.28 -35.45 -39.36
N SER A 1144 8.00 -35.33 -39.00
CA SER A 1144 7.07 -36.47 -38.89
C SER A 1144 5.67 -36.09 -39.36
N THR A 1145 5.50 -35.91 -40.67
CA THR A 1145 4.19 -35.62 -41.29
C THR A 1145 3.39 -36.90 -41.53
N HIS A 1146 2.38 -37.15 -40.69
CA HIS A 1146 1.21 -38.00 -40.96
C HIS A 1146 1.47 -39.53 -41.13
N PRO A 1147 0.43 -40.40 -41.09
CA PRO A 1147 -1.01 -40.14 -40.88
C PRO A 1147 -1.38 -39.62 -39.49
#